data_AF-A0A7S3UAK5-F1
#
_entry.id   AF-A0A7S3UAK5-F1
#
_cell.length_a   1.000
_cell.length_b   1.000
_cell.length_c   1.000
_cell.angle_alpha   90.00
_cell.angle_beta   90.00
_cell.angle_gamma   90.00
#
_symmetry.space_group_name_H-M   'P 1'
#
loop_
_entity.id
_entity.type
_entity.pdbx_description
1 polymer ?
#
loop_
_entity_poly.entity_id
_entity_poly.type
_entity_poly.pdbx_seq_one_letter_code
_entity_poly.pdbx_strand_id
1 'polypeptide(L)'
;MIDEAGERAKKMKPRGFRQKLLLVVQKGPTEVRQAALFTVLLSFLTKKIRRYPQRSTLCIFLFAALSFLFLSRLPKSLHNYSDAMMESRIRPTKKELCDNSGKIWDGMARSAGRQSRNSPGKAALYTPYNIVPGGGERYLLSAAAVFQKMNYHVALLTTLQNVCKTKRMLLNVADALNVPLSPSRLSYDRVSHITAYTKKLAYQYDVFFLLGNEKFPRIPGVGAVNLYMCQFPFDLQRAMTKQELHAFTTYDSVIVNSKYTYRHYNLYAQPAFWQAREKNLLTPLVSLLYPPVTDTATIVQKPVQFERKGIVMIGRIFKGRQNKGYLSALYMLHELSKCVQGGVELQIVGSLMPGHAEHYRELQALIAKLGLKAKIHIDAPPNELADVLATSLVQWHLTGVDAPTEDPASEEHFGVSVVEGMQAGVIPVVINKGGLTEIVQNGSSGFVGTTKTEIVGLTCRLFHMRTDRLLHIGKEARKVAETFAFTNFQTSLSVIVKRAFLSKPFRHLIMRTSHIVHEGKYHQPANSTKLALIIEDRQHFAFEYVVKNALYHLGKDWGLVVLHTNTNDKYVHHALSTIKNANFQHLDVDFFSIDMLNRYMKSKRFWSFNAEKILVFQTDSLFIHGNISKFIKYDFIGAPWHLRNERWSKMYDIIPTGVGNGGLSLRSTAAMREIAGRYSQYSPLSENEDMFFVTHMQNASSYKLPSRRTAYQFAREVPCADIDRKIDDEMKEGLSAKRKGPMALHATWYYMSSKYYRSKLLRYLELSLCSSRH
;
A
#
# COMPACT_ATOMS: atom_id res chain seq x y z
N MET A 1 26.85 58.06 -16.86
CA MET A 1 26.88 56.78 -16.11
C MET A 1 26.25 55.60 -16.86
N ILE A 2 25.02 55.71 -17.40
CA ILE A 2 24.37 54.60 -18.12
C ILE A 2 25.04 54.35 -19.49
N ASP A 3 25.41 55.41 -20.21
CA ASP A 3 26.07 55.28 -21.53
C ASP A 3 27.51 54.76 -21.41
N GLU A 4 28.26 55.19 -20.39
CA GLU A 4 29.60 54.64 -20.06
C GLU A 4 29.57 53.16 -19.65
N ALA A 5 28.48 52.70 -19.03
CA ALA A 5 28.30 51.30 -18.68
C ALA A 5 27.99 50.43 -19.92
N GLY A 6 27.34 51.01 -20.94
CA GLY A 6 27.06 50.37 -22.23
C GLY A 6 28.32 50.13 -23.06
N GLU A 7 29.22 51.12 -23.12
CA GLU A 7 30.51 51.03 -23.83
C GLU A 7 31.44 49.96 -23.21
N ARG A 8 31.51 49.88 -21.87
CA ARG A 8 32.32 48.86 -21.17
C ARG A 8 31.77 47.45 -21.31
N ALA A 9 30.46 47.28 -21.48
CA ALA A 9 29.84 45.97 -21.67
C ALA A 9 30.15 45.36 -23.05
N LYS A 10 30.35 46.18 -24.09
CA LYS A 10 30.71 45.72 -25.44
C LYS A 10 32.12 45.11 -25.52
N LYS A 11 33.02 45.49 -24.61
CA LYS A 11 34.43 45.01 -24.58
C LYS A 11 34.67 43.73 -23.76
N MET A 12 33.66 43.14 -23.12
CA MET A 12 33.82 41.92 -22.31
C MET A 12 33.48 40.63 -23.10
N LYS A 13 34.43 39.70 -23.25
CA LYS A 13 34.15 38.34 -23.78
C LYS A 13 33.19 37.58 -22.84
N PRO A 14 32.08 36.95 -23.30
CA PRO A 14 31.00 36.53 -22.41
C PRO A 14 30.95 35.03 -22.09
N ARG A 15 30.50 34.69 -20.87
CA ARG A 15 29.91 33.38 -20.51
C ARG A 15 28.38 33.50 -20.39
N GLY A 16 27.66 32.75 -21.22
CA GLY A 16 26.26 32.28 -21.13
C GLY A 16 25.15 33.21 -20.59
N PHE A 17 25.14 33.50 -19.29
CA PHE A 17 24.01 34.16 -18.61
C PHE A 17 23.86 35.64 -19.00
N ARG A 18 24.98 36.35 -19.23
CA ARG A 18 24.97 37.78 -19.58
C ARG A 18 24.39 38.05 -20.97
N GLN A 19 24.52 37.11 -21.91
CA GLN A 19 24.06 37.25 -23.29
C GLN A 19 22.52 37.23 -23.37
N LYS A 20 21.86 36.35 -22.60
CA LYS A 20 20.39 36.27 -22.51
C LYS A 20 19.78 37.51 -21.87
N LEU A 21 20.44 38.08 -20.86
CA LEU A 21 19.96 39.29 -20.19
C LEU A 21 20.09 40.54 -21.07
N LEU A 22 21.18 40.66 -21.84
CA LEU A 22 21.37 41.73 -22.83
C LEU A 22 20.32 41.66 -23.96
N LEU A 23 19.95 40.46 -24.39
CA LEU A 23 18.87 40.24 -25.38
C LEU A 23 17.48 40.69 -24.86
N VAL A 24 17.19 40.45 -23.57
CA VAL A 24 15.94 40.89 -22.94
C VAL A 24 15.89 42.41 -22.78
N VAL A 25 17.02 43.06 -22.47
CA VAL A 25 17.11 44.52 -22.36
C VAL A 25 16.95 45.23 -23.72
N GLN A 26 17.36 44.60 -24.83
CA GLN A 26 17.25 45.19 -26.17
C GLN A 26 15.87 44.98 -26.84
N LYS A 27 15.10 43.95 -26.46
CA LYS A 27 13.86 43.55 -27.16
C LYS A 27 12.60 43.43 -26.29
N GLY A 28 12.69 43.57 -24.98
CA GLY A 28 11.52 43.47 -24.08
C GLY A 28 10.66 44.75 -24.01
N PRO A 29 9.41 44.67 -23.50
CA PRO A 29 8.61 45.84 -23.14
C PRO A 29 9.32 46.70 -22.07
N THR A 30 9.02 47.99 -22.01
CA THR A 30 9.71 48.99 -21.15
C THR A 30 9.83 48.55 -19.69
N GLU A 31 8.77 47.94 -19.14
CA GLU A 31 8.71 47.45 -17.76
C GLU A 31 9.66 46.26 -17.51
N VAL A 32 9.80 45.35 -18.49
CA VAL A 32 10.71 44.20 -18.44
C VAL A 32 12.16 44.64 -18.58
N ARG A 33 12.42 45.69 -19.39
CA ARG A 33 13.75 46.31 -19.49
C ARG A 33 14.17 46.94 -18.17
N GLN A 34 13.26 47.64 -17.50
CA GLN A 34 13.50 48.26 -16.18
C GLN A 34 13.79 47.21 -15.10
N ALA A 35 13.01 46.12 -15.04
CA ALA A 35 13.25 45.02 -14.08
C ALA A 35 14.58 44.28 -14.34
N ALA A 36 14.94 44.07 -15.61
CA ALA A 36 16.22 43.45 -15.99
C ALA A 36 17.41 44.37 -15.65
N LEU A 37 17.32 45.68 -15.92
CA LEU A 37 18.34 46.66 -15.53
C LEU A 37 18.51 46.70 -14.01
N PHE A 38 17.40 46.67 -13.27
CA PHE A 38 17.39 46.67 -11.80
C PHE A 38 18.08 45.43 -11.24
N THR A 39 17.83 44.26 -11.81
CA THR A 39 18.48 43.00 -11.41
C THR A 39 20.00 43.03 -11.64
N VAL A 40 20.45 43.64 -12.74
CA VAL A 40 21.89 43.85 -13.00
C VAL A 40 22.50 44.82 -12.01
N LEU A 41 21.83 45.94 -11.72
CA LEU A 41 22.25 46.92 -10.73
C LEU A 41 22.34 46.30 -9.32
N LEU A 42 21.35 45.49 -8.94
CA LEU A 42 21.31 44.77 -7.67
C LEU A 42 22.50 43.81 -7.52
N SER A 43 22.81 43.08 -8.59
CA SER A 43 23.97 42.17 -8.63
C SER A 43 25.31 42.93 -8.56
N PHE A 44 25.37 44.14 -9.10
CA PHE A 44 26.57 44.98 -9.06
C PHE A 44 26.77 45.60 -7.67
N LEU A 45 25.70 46.13 -7.06
CA LEU A 45 25.69 46.70 -5.72
C LEU A 45 26.02 45.66 -4.65
N THR A 46 25.42 44.47 -4.71
CA THR A 46 25.72 43.36 -3.78
C THR A 46 27.17 42.88 -3.88
N LYS A 47 27.75 42.87 -5.08
CA LYS A 47 29.19 42.60 -5.27
C LYS A 47 30.09 43.71 -4.73
N LYS A 48 29.68 44.97 -4.82
CA LYS A 48 30.44 46.12 -4.29
C LYS A 48 30.38 46.21 -2.76
N ILE A 49 29.21 45.94 -2.16
CA ILE A 49 28.99 45.87 -0.71
C ILE A 49 29.86 44.77 -0.08
N ARG A 50 29.99 43.60 -0.73
CA ARG A 50 30.91 42.53 -0.30
C ARG A 50 32.39 42.89 -0.39
N ARG A 51 32.77 43.90 -1.19
CA ARG A 51 34.17 44.26 -1.45
C ARG A 51 34.68 45.39 -0.55
N TYR A 52 33.79 46.20 0.04
CA TYR A 52 34.16 47.34 0.91
C TYR A 52 33.19 47.46 2.10
N PRO A 53 33.38 46.68 3.18
CA PRO A 53 32.43 46.61 4.30
C PRO A 53 32.37 47.87 5.19
N GLN A 54 33.34 48.79 5.10
CA GLN A 54 33.42 50.00 5.94
C GLN A 54 32.64 51.24 5.41
N ARG A 55 31.91 51.13 4.30
CA ARG A 55 30.99 52.18 3.80
C ARG A 55 29.55 51.64 3.63
N SER A 56 29.12 50.82 4.58
CA SER A 56 27.91 49.99 4.48
C SER A 56 26.61 50.76 4.75
N THR A 57 26.62 51.79 5.60
CA THR A 57 25.37 52.45 6.04
C THR A 57 24.67 53.23 4.92
N LEU A 58 25.41 54.02 4.13
CA LEU A 58 24.82 54.81 3.02
C LEU A 58 24.33 53.90 1.87
N CYS A 59 25.03 52.80 1.59
CA CYS A 59 24.64 51.85 0.54
C CYS A 59 23.40 51.03 0.92
N ILE A 60 23.23 50.70 2.21
CA ILE A 60 22.05 49.97 2.70
C ILE A 60 20.82 50.90 2.69
N PHE A 61 20.97 52.18 3.06
CA PHE A 61 19.87 53.15 2.96
C PHE A 61 19.43 53.41 1.52
N LEU A 62 20.38 53.58 0.59
CA LEU A 62 20.07 53.67 -0.85
C LEU A 62 19.40 52.40 -1.38
N PHE A 63 19.81 51.22 -0.90
CA PHE A 63 19.22 49.94 -1.28
C PHE A 63 17.78 49.79 -0.79
N ALA A 64 17.49 50.20 0.45
CA ALA A 64 16.15 50.18 1.01
C ALA A 64 15.23 51.20 0.32
N ALA A 65 15.71 52.43 0.09
CA ALA A 65 14.95 53.48 -0.58
C ALA A 65 14.59 53.12 -2.03
N LEU A 66 15.55 52.59 -2.80
CA LEU A 66 15.32 52.17 -4.19
C LEU A 66 14.40 50.95 -4.29
N SER A 67 14.48 50.01 -3.32
CA SER A 67 13.59 48.84 -3.29
C SER A 67 12.15 49.23 -2.93
N PHE A 68 11.97 50.20 -2.03
CA PHE A 68 10.66 50.68 -1.60
C PHE A 68 9.95 51.50 -2.70
N LEU A 69 10.68 52.37 -3.40
CA LEU A 69 10.19 53.12 -4.56
C LEU A 69 9.82 52.22 -5.76
N PHE A 70 10.45 51.05 -5.89
CA PHE A 70 10.15 50.09 -6.95
C PHE A 70 8.94 49.22 -6.61
N LEU A 71 8.81 48.78 -5.35
CA LEU A 71 7.67 48.01 -4.87
C LEU A 71 6.36 48.80 -4.86
N SER A 72 6.41 50.13 -4.66
CA SER A 72 5.22 50.98 -4.65
C SER A 72 4.67 51.34 -6.04
N ARG A 73 5.39 51.00 -7.12
CA ARG A 73 5.00 51.32 -8.51
C ARG A 73 4.66 50.08 -9.37
N LEU A 74 4.62 48.87 -8.81
CA LEU A 74 4.28 47.66 -9.55
C LEU A 74 2.76 47.42 -9.59
N PRO A 75 2.15 47.24 -10.78
CA PRO A 75 0.74 46.87 -10.87
C PRO A 75 0.48 45.44 -10.35
N LYS A 76 -0.69 45.24 -9.71
CA LYS A 76 -1.12 44.00 -9.02
C LYS A 76 -1.15 42.74 -9.90
N SER A 77 -0.95 42.83 -11.21
CA SER A 77 -0.97 41.70 -12.16
C SER A 77 0.31 40.84 -12.15
N LEU A 78 1.34 41.19 -11.39
CA LEU A 78 2.63 40.47 -11.35
C LEU A 78 2.77 39.39 -10.27
N HIS A 79 1.77 39.17 -9.39
CA HIS A 79 1.80 38.05 -8.44
C HIS A 79 1.72 36.66 -9.10
N ASN A 80 1.21 36.56 -10.34
CA ASN A 80 1.11 35.29 -11.06
C ASN A 80 2.39 34.86 -11.80
N TYR A 81 3.44 35.71 -11.87
CA TYR A 81 4.69 35.38 -12.57
C TYR A 81 5.77 34.77 -11.67
N SER A 82 5.67 34.94 -10.35
CA SER A 82 6.54 34.30 -9.35
C SER A 82 6.42 32.77 -9.40
N ASP A 83 5.20 32.26 -9.56
CA ASP A 83 4.92 30.83 -9.60
C ASP A 83 5.43 30.19 -10.91
N ALA A 84 5.31 30.88 -12.05
CA ALA A 84 5.84 30.42 -13.34
C ALA A 84 7.40 30.41 -13.38
N MET A 85 8.07 31.30 -12.65
CA MET A 85 9.54 31.28 -12.54
C MET A 85 10.08 30.23 -11.54
N MET A 86 9.30 29.83 -10.54
CA MET A 86 9.60 28.67 -9.70
C MET A 86 9.38 27.35 -10.44
N GLU A 87 8.41 27.27 -11.35
CA GLU A 87 8.14 26.07 -12.17
C GLU A 87 9.15 25.83 -13.30
N SER A 88 9.86 26.86 -13.77
CA SER A 88 10.84 26.72 -14.87
C SER A 88 12.26 26.34 -14.44
N ARG A 89 12.53 26.24 -13.13
CA ARG A 89 13.80 25.72 -12.59
C ARG A 89 13.59 24.35 -11.96
N ILE A 90 13.39 23.31 -12.76
CA ILE A 90 13.84 21.91 -12.57
C ILE A 90 13.36 21.15 -13.82
N ARG A 91 14.11 21.22 -14.92
CA ARG A 91 14.11 20.14 -15.91
C ARG A 91 15.58 19.91 -16.27
N PRO A 92 16.23 18.89 -15.67
CA PRO A 92 17.58 18.54 -16.08
C PRO A 92 17.55 18.14 -17.55
N THR A 93 18.56 18.56 -18.29
CA THR A 93 18.72 18.15 -19.69
C THR A 93 18.84 16.62 -19.77
N LYS A 94 18.50 16.04 -20.93
CA LYS A 94 18.54 14.58 -21.17
C LYS A 94 19.91 13.95 -20.86
N LYS A 95 20.98 14.74 -20.96
CA LYS A 95 22.37 14.40 -20.61
C LYS A 95 22.61 14.43 -19.08
N GLU A 96 22.12 15.47 -18.39
CA GLU A 96 22.19 15.57 -16.92
C GLU A 96 21.35 14.50 -16.19
N LEU A 97 20.32 13.95 -16.84
CA LEU A 97 19.52 12.83 -16.32
C LEU A 97 20.30 11.51 -16.30
N CYS A 98 21.21 11.29 -17.25
CA CYS A 98 22.12 10.14 -17.24
C CYS A 98 23.25 10.34 -16.21
N ASP A 99 23.77 11.58 -16.10
CA ASP A 99 24.96 11.87 -15.28
C ASP A 99 24.69 12.02 -13.77
N ASN A 100 23.50 12.47 -13.35
CA ASN A 100 23.15 12.63 -11.91
C ASN A 100 22.51 11.40 -11.25
N SER A 101 22.39 10.30 -12.01
CA SER A 101 21.90 9.01 -11.54
C SER A 101 22.75 8.49 -10.36
N GLY A 102 24.08 8.52 -10.48
CA GLY A 102 25.04 7.90 -9.55
C GLY A 102 24.86 8.28 -8.06
N LYS A 103 24.63 9.55 -7.73
CA LYS A 103 24.61 10.03 -6.33
C LYS A 103 23.40 9.55 -5.51
N ILE A 104 22.26 9.32 -6.17
CA ILE A 104 21.04 8.77 -5.54
C ILE A 104 21.16 7.25 -5.44
N TRP A 105 21.76 6.62 -6.46
CA TRP A 105 21.99 5.18 -6.49
C TRP A 105 23.03 4.73 -5.44
N ASP A 106 24.02 5.55 -5.11
CA ASP A 106 24.97 5.31 -4.01
C ASP A 106 24.31 5.34 -2.63
N GLY A 107 23.24 6.12 -2.44
CA GLY A 107 22.40 6.07 -1.24
C GLY A 107 21.64 4.74 -1.11
N MET A 108 21.07 4.25 -2.22
CA MET A 108 20.36 2.97 -2.30
C MET A 108 21.30 1.74 -2.27
N ALA A 109 22.53 1.86 -2.77
CA ALA A 109 23.55 0.81 -2.71
C ALA A 109 24.03 0.56 -1.28
N ARG A 110 24.08 1.62 -0.45
CA ARG A 110 24.39 1.53 0.97
C ARG A 110 23.32 0.81 1.79
N SER A 111 22.06 0.81 1.38
CA SER A 111 20.93 0.20 2.10
C SER A 111 20.55 -1.20 1.60
N ALA A 112 20.65 -1.48 0.30
CA ALA A 112 20.52 -2.86 -0.22
C ALA A 112 21.71 -3.74 0.24
N GLY A 113 22.93 -3.18 0.27
CA GLY A 113 24.11 -3.82 0.85
C GLY A 113 24.14 -3.84 2.37
N ARG A 114 23.17 -3.25 3.08
CA ARG A 114 23.04 -3.36 4.55
C ARG A 114 22.43 -4.67 5.00
N GLN A 115 21.64 -5.36 4.16
CA GLN A 115 21.15 -6.71 4.48
C GLN A 115 22.29 -7.76 4.54
N SER A 116 23.48 -7.44 4.02
CA SER A 116 24.70 -8.25 4.16
C SER A 116 25.67 -7.71 5.23
N ARG A 117 25.27 -6.71 6.04
CA ARG A 117 26.10 -6.21 7.14
C ARG A 117 25.70 -6.89 8.44
N ASN A 118 26.69 -7.26 9.26
CA ASN A 118 26.48 -7.79 10.60
C ASN A 118 25.87 -6.77 11.59
N SER A 119 25.74 -5.48 11.21
CA SER A 119 25.18 -4.45 12.09
C SER A 119 23.67 -4.23 11.85
N PRO A 120 22.87 -4.05 12.92
CA PRO A 120 21.43 -3.80 12.79
C PRO A 120 21.11 -2.53 12.00
N GLY A 121 20.06 -2.57 11.18
CA GLY A 121 19.48 -1.36 10.58
C GLY A 121 18.80 -0.47 11.62
N LYS A 122 18.24 0.68 11.22
CA LYS A 122 17.46 1.55 12.11
C LYS A 122 16.02 1.71 11.62
N ALA A 123 15.05 1.41 12.48
CA ALA A 123 13.63 1.66 12.24
C ALA A 123 13.08 2.64 13.28
N ALA A 124 12.18 3.53 12.88
CA ALA A 124 11.46 4.41 13.79
C ALA A 124 9.95 4.19 13.68
N LEU A 125 9.27 4.10 14.80
CA LEU A 125 7.82 4.11 14.88
C LEU A 125 7.38 5.38 15.62
N TYR A 126 6.38 6.08 15.10
CA TYR A 126 5.77 7.22 15.77
C TYR A 126 4.28 6.99 15.96
N THR A 127 3.79 7.26 17.18
CA THR A 127 2.36 7.35 17.48
C THR A 127 2.04 8.69 18.14
N PRO A 128 1.01 9.41 17.66
CA PRO A 128 0.47 10.57 18.37
C PRO A 128 -0.46 10.16 19.53
N TYR A 129 -0.81 8.88 19.65
CA TYR A 129 -1.75 8.36 20.64
C TYR A 129 -1.05 7.88 21.92
N ASN A 130 -1.78 7.92 23.02
CA ASN A 130 -1.33 7.41 24.32
C ASN A 130 -1.02 5.92 24.24
N ILE A 131 0.14 5.50 24.75
CA ILE A 131 0.48 4.08 24.83
C ILE A 131 -0.18 3.49 26.08
N VAL A 132 -1.25 2.73 25.86
CA VAL A 132 -2.02 1.98 26.86
C VAL A 132 -2.41 0.61 26.28
N PRO A 133 -2.75 -0.40 27.09
CA PRO A 133 -3.21 -1.68 26.56
C PRO A 133 -4.44 -1.52 25.65
N GLY A 134 -4.33 -1.97 24.40
CA GLY A 134 -5.37 -1.84 23.40
C GLY A 134 -4.98 -2.46 22.05
N GLY A 135 -5.96 -2.60 21.16
CA GLY A 135 -5.73 -3.19 19.83
C GLY A 135 -4.82 -2.38 18.93
N GLY A 136 -4.85 -1.04 19.03
CA GLY A 136 -3.97 -0.15 18.26
C GLY A 136 -2.51 -0.26 18.72
N GLU A 137 -2.30 -0.29 20.03
CA GLU A 137 -0.97 -0.45 20.63
C GLU A 137 -0.42 -1.85 20.38
N ARG A 138 -1.26 -2.89 20.44
CA ARG A 138 -0.85 -4.25 20.04
C ARG A 138 -0.32 -4.26 18.62
N TYR A 139 -1.02 -3.59 17.70
CA TYR A 139 -0.59 -3.48 16.31
C TYR A 139 0.76 -2.76 16.19
N LEU A 140 0.90 -1.60 16.83
CA LEU A 140 2.13 -0.79 16.82
C LEU A 140 3.33 -1.58 17.35
N LEU A 141 3.17 -2.22 18.52
CA LEU A 141 4.24 -2.96 19.17
C LEU A 141 4.56 -4.25 18.41
N SER A 142 3.56 -4.89 17.80
CA SER A 142 3.79 -6.03 16.91
C SER A 142 4.61 -5.62 15.68
N ALA A 143 4.35 -4.45 15.10
CA ALA A 143 5.19 -3.91 14.02
C ALA A 143 6.64 -3.68 14.49
N ALA A 144 6.83 -3.16 15.72
CA ALA A 144 8.16 -3.05 16.33
C ALA A 144 8.85 -4.41 16.48
N ALA A 145 8.14 -5.44 16.95
CA ALA A 145 8.66 -6.80 17.06
C ALA A 145 9.08 -7.37 15.70
N VAL A 146 8.28 -7.14 14.65
CA VAL A 146 8.63 -7.54 13.27
C VAL A 146 9.91 -6.83 12.81
N PHE A 147 10.04 -5.52 13.02
CA PHE A 147 11.27 -4.81 12.66
C PHE A 147 12.48 -5.32 13.43
N GLN A 148 12.33 -5.70 14.71
CA GLN A 148 13.41 -6.37 15.44
C GLN A 148 13.78 -7.72 14.81
N LYS A 149 12.79 -8.54 14.41
CA LYS A 149 13.05 -9.80 13.69
C LYS A 149 13.69 -9.59 12.31
N MET A 150 13.43 -8.45 11.67
CA MET A 150 14.11 -8.02 10.42
C MET A 150 15.50 -7.39 10.65
N ASN A 151 16.10 -7.59 11.83
CA ASN A 151 17.41 -7.06 12.22
C ASN A 151 17.51 -5.51 12.30
N TYR A 152 16.43 -4.81 12.69
CA TYR A 152 16.48 -3.37 13.02
C TYR A 152 16.61 -3.09 14.52
N HIS A 153 17.39 -2.08 14.89
CA HIS A 153 17.21 -1.38 16.16
C HIS A 153 16.01 -0.44 16.01
N VAL A 154 15.06 -0.53 16.95
CA VAL A 154 13.79 0.19 16.86
C VAL A 154 13.79 1.39 17.80
N ALA A 155 13.48 2.57 17.28
CA ALA A 155 13.18 3.76 18.07
C ALA A 155 11.67 4.00 18.09
N LEU A 156 11.04 3.93 19.26
CA LEU A 156 9.63 4.27 19.42
C LEU A 156 9.52 5.71 19.93
N LEU A 157 8.82 6.53 19.15
CA LEU A 157 8.68 7.97 19.35
C LEU A 157 7.26 8.30 19.79
N THR A 158 7.12 9.16 20.80
CA THR A 158 5.84 9.71 21.27
C THR A 158 5.95 11.19 21.59
N THR A 159 4.83 11.86 21.82
CA THR A 159 4.83 13.26 22.28
C THR A 159 5.16 13.37 23.77
N LEU A 160 5.56 14.56 24.23
CA LEU A 160 5.74 14.82 25.67
C LEU A 160 4.45 14.62 26.48
N GLN A 161 3.27 14.76 25.87
CA GLN A 161 1.98 14.60 26.54
C GLN A 161 1.60 13.13 26.76
N ASN A 162 2.27 12.18 26.10
CA ASN A 162 1.93 10.76 26.18
C ASN A 162 1.94 10.25 27.63
N VAL A 163 0.95 9.45 28.02
CA VAL A 163 0.87 8.85 29.38
C VAL A 163 2.03 7.92 29.68
N CYS A 164 2.57 7.22 28.68
CA CYS A 164 3.76 6.38 28.84
C CYS A 164 5.01 7.28 28.94
N LYS A 165 5.63 7.34 30.12
CA LYS A 165 6.75 8.26 30.36
C LYS A 165 8.12 7.62 30.18
N THR A 166 8.23 6.30 30.33
CA THR A 166 9.52 5.59 30.35
C THR A 166 9.51 4.34 29.48
N LYS A 167 10.70 3.87 29.08
CA LYS A 167 10.87 2.60 28.38
C LYS A 167 10.35 1.40 29.18
N ARG A 168 10.41 1.45 30.53
CA ARG A 168 9.87 0.40 31.40
C ARG A 168 8.35 0.30 31.26
N MET A 169 7.64 1.44 31.29
CA MET A 169 6.19 1.46 31.09
C MET A 169 5.80 0.91 29.71
N LEU A 170 6.56 1.26 28.67
CA LEU A 170 6.37 0.72 27.33
C LEU A 170 6.49 -0.81 27.29
N LEU A 171 7.51 -1.37 27.94
CA LEU A 171 7.70 -2.82 28.02
C LEU A 171 6.55 -3.50 28.80
N ASN A 172 6.09 -2.91 29.91
CA ASN A 172 4.94 -3.44 30.64
C ASN A 172 3.66 -3.49 29.78
N VAL A 173 3.44 -2.49 28.92
CA VAL A 173 2.31 -2.51 27.96
C VAL A 173 2.50 -3.61 26.90
N ALA A 174 3.73 -3.81 26.42
CA ALA A 174 4.03 -4.90 25.49
C ALA A 174 3.77 -6.27 26.11
N ASP A 175 4.19 -6.48 27.36
CA ASP A 175 3.99 -7.72 28.11
C ASP A 175 2.49 -7.98 28.35
N ALA A 176 1.73 -6.96 28.77
CA ALA A 176 0.29 -7.06 28.95
C ALA A 176 -0.47 -7.42 27.65
N LEU A 177 0.09 -7.05 26.50
CA LEU A 177 -0.46 -7.35 25.17
C LEU A 177 0.14 -8.62 24.55
N ASN A 178 0.99 -9.35 25.29
CA ASN A 178 1.71 -10.53 24.84
C ASN A 178 2.53 -10.30 23.55
N VAL A 179 3.18 -9.14 23.45
CA VAL A 179 4.03 -8.78 22.30
C VAL A 179 5.51 -8.93 22.66
N PRO A 180 6.25 -9.88 22.04
CA PRO A 180 7.64 -10.12 22.38
C PRO A 180 8.54 -9.01 21.83
N LEU A 181 8.99 -8.10 22.70
CA LEU A 181 9.97 -7.07 22.38
C LEU A 181 11.31 -7.35 23.05
N SER A 182 12.41 -7.19 22.31
CA SER A 182 13.76 -7.25 22.86
C SER A 182 14.16 -5.88 23.43
N PRO A 183 14.33 -5.73 24.77
CA PRO A 183 14.65 -4.43 25.36
C PRO A 183 15.98 -3.86 24.87
N SER A 184 16.98 -4.69 24.62
CA SER A 184 18.31 -4.29 24.11
C SER A 184 18.27 -3.67 22.71
N ARG A 185 17.18 -3.87 21.95
CA ARG A 185 17.02 -3.41 20.57
C ARG A 185 15.90 -2.38 20.41
N LEU A 186 15.56 -1.71 21.51
CA LEU A 186 14.48 -0.74 21.60
C LEU A 186 14.97 0.53 22.30
N SER A 187 14.82 1.69 21.66
CA SER A 187 14.85 2.99 22.33
C SER A 187 13.44 3.57 22.43
N TYR A 188 13.20 4.38 23.46
CA TYR A 188 11.94 5.09 23.67
C TYR A 188 12.23 6.56 23.88
N ASP A 189 11.80 7.39 22.94
CA ASP A 189 12.13 8.81 22.92
C ASP A 189 10.85 9.66 22.86
N ARG A 190 10.71 10.60 23.78
CA ARG A 190 9.59 11.54 23.81
C ARG A 190 10.01 12.87 23.20
N VAL A 191 9.20 13.38 22.28
CA VAL A 191 9.50 14.57 21.48
C VAL A 191 8.51 15.70 21.74
N SER A 192 9.00 16.94 21.84
CA SER A 192 8.17 18.14 22.03
C SER A 192 7.42 18.53 20.75
N HIS A 193 8.16 18.60 19.63
CA HIS A 193 7.62 18.97 18.33
C HIS A 193 8.08 17.99 17.26
N ILE A 194 7.23 17.00 16.95
CA ILE A 194 7.56 15.96 15.98
C ILE A 194 7.94 16.53 14.61
N THR A 195 7.33 17.62 14.16
CA THR A 195 7.66 18.26 12.87
C THR A 195 9.07 18.87 12.85
N ALA A 196 9.54 19.44 13.96
CA ALA A 196 10.90 19.95 14.06
C ALA A 196 11.91 18.80 14.20
N TYR A 197 11.54 17.76 14.93
CA TYR A 197 12.34 16.56 15.12
C TYR A 197 12.53 15.79 13.81
N THR A 198 11.46 15.58 13.05
CA THR A 198 11.46 14.87 11.76
C THR A 198 12.32 15.57 10.71
N LYS A 199 12.30 16.91 10.66
CA LYS A 199 13.21 17.68 9.78
C LYS A 199 14.70 17.40 10.06
N LYS A 200 15.08 17.17 11.33
CA LYS A 200 16.47 16.85 11.71
C LYS A 200 16.87 15.40 11.42
N LEU A 201 15.89 14.51 11.27
CA LEU A 201 16.09 13.06 11.19
C LEU A 201 15.84 12.48 9.80
N ALA A 202 15.56 13.32 8.82
CA ALA A 202 15.38 12.89 7.44
C ALA A 202 16.57 12.00 7.01
N TYR A 203 16.26 10.80 6.54
CA TYR A 203 17.21 9.78 6.05
C TYR A 203 18.11 9.14 7.11
N GLN A 204 17.82 9.31 8.40
CA GLN A 204 18.55 8.60 9.47
C GLN A 204 18.02 7.17 9.72
N TYR A 205 16.78 6.90 9.29
CA TYR A 205 16.12 5.60 9.44
C TYR A 205 15.97 4.90 8.09
N ASP A 206 16.11 3.57 8.11
CA ASP A 206 15.83 2.73 6.94
C ASP A 206 14.31 2.57 6.75
N VAL A 207 13.57 2.43 7.86
CA VAL A 207 12.10 2.30 7.89
C VAL A 207 11.51 3.31 8.86
N PHE A 208 10.48 4.03 8.44
CA PHE A 208 9.66 4.86 9.30
C PHE A 208 8.20 4.39 9.23
N PHE A 209 7.58 4.22 10.39
CA PHE A 209 6.21 3.75 10.51
C PHE A 209 5.41 4.74 11.36
N LEU A 210 4.34 5.30 10.80
CA LEU A 210 3.47 6.25 11.48
C LEU A 210 2.12 5.61 11.75
N LEU A 211 1.70 5.54 13.02
CA LEU A 211 0.32 5.18 13.39
C LEU A 211 -0.60 6.40 13.29
N GLY A 212 -1.76 6.22 12.66
CA GLY A 212 -2.77 7.25 12.49
C GLY A 212 -4.18 6.69 12.37
N ASN A 213 -5.15 7.59 12.48
CA ASN A 213 -6.59 7.36 12.40
C ASN A 213 -7.28 8.42 11.51
N GLU A 214 -6.51 8.96 10.57
CA GLU A 214 -6.97 9.94 9.59
C GLU A 214 -6.67 9.42 8.19
N LYS A 215 -7.30 10.00 7.17
CA LYS A 215 -7.01 9.64 5.78
C LYS A 215 -5.55 9.88 5.43
N PHE A 216 -4.93 10.94 5.96
CA PHE A 216 -3.63 11.39 5.50
C PHE A 216 -2.64 11.59 6.65
N PRO A 217 -1.36 11.25 6.45
CA PRO A 217 -0.32 11.54 7.43
C PRO A 217 -0.14 13.05 7.56
N ARG A 218 -0.06 13.54 8.79
CA ARG A 218 0.17 14.98 9.09
C ARG A 218 1.64 15.39 9.04
N ILE A 219 2.55 14.42 8.99
CA ILE A 219 4.00 14.65 8.94
C ILE A 219 4.63 13.90 7.77
N PRO A 220 5.63 14.50 7.10
CA PRO A 220 6.43 13.79 6.11
C PRO A 220 7.15 12.59 6.72
N GLY A 221 7.30 11.54 5.93
CA GLY A 221 8.13 10.40 6.27
C GLY A 221 9.60 10.78 6.36
N VAL A 222 10.32 10.17 7.30
CA VAL A 222 11.75 10.44 7.57
C VAL A 222 12.67 9.27 7.24
N GLY A 223 12.10 8.12 6.89
CA GLY A 223 12.83 6.92 6.53
C GLY A 223 13.12 6.82 5.02
N ALA A 224 13.99 5.89 4.66
CA ALA A 224 14.16 5.48 3.27
C ALA A 224 12.88 4.78 2.73
N VAL A 225 12.22 4.00 3.59
CA VAL A 225 10.86 3.48 3.40
C VAL A 225 9.94 4.10 4.44
N ASN A 226 8.80 4.62 4.00
CA ASN A 226 7.83 5.29 4.85
C ASN A 226 6.47 4.59 4.77
N LEU A 227 5.95 4.15 5.92
CA LEU A 227 4.69 3.43 6.08
C LEU A 227 3.74 4.26 6.94
N TYR A 228 2.52 4.48 6.47
CA TYR A 228 1.46 5.12 7.24
C TYR A 228 0.38 4.10 7.57
N MET A 229 0.23 3.72 8.84
CA MET A 229 -0.82 2.83 9.29
C MET A 229 -2.06 3.64 9.65
N CYS A 230 -3.10 3.54 8.83
CA CYS A 230 -4.42 4.08 9.09
C CYS A 230 -5.30 2.96 9.66
N GLN A 231 -5.60 2.97 10.96
CA GLN A 231 -6.48 1.92 11.52
C GLN A 231 -7.92 2.12 11.08
N PHE A 232 -8.38 3.37 11.01
CA PHE A 232 -9.56 3.78 10.27
C PHE A 232 -9.53 5.30 10.08
N PRO A 233 -9.93 5.84 8.92
CA PRO A 233 -9.97 7.28 8.71
C PRO A 233 -11.24 7.90 9.34
N PHE A 234 -11.16 8.39 10.58
CA PHE A 234 -12.32 8.99 11.26
C PHE A 234 -12.74 10.35 10.67
N ASP A 235 -11.89 10.94 9.85
CA ASP A 235 -12.06 12.22 9.19
C ASP A 235 -12.59 12.09 7.76
N LEU A 236 -13.44 11.09 7.47
CA LEU A 236 -13.93 10.71 6.13
C LEU A 236 -14.25 11.92 5.22
N GLN A 237 -15.02 12.90 5.72
CA GLN A 237 -15.47 14.06 4.95
C GLN A 237 -14.47 15.21 4.86
N ARG A 238 -13.39 15.19 5.66
CA ARG A 238 -12.43 16.30 5.73
C ARG A 238 -11.59 16.38 4.46
N ALA A 239 -11.51 17.56 3.86
CA ALA A 239 -10.65 17.81 2.70
C ALA A 239 -9.16 17.73 3.07
N MET A 240 -8.35 17.31 2.09
CA MET A 240 -6.89 17.29 2.22
C MET A 240 -6.32 18.71 2.16
N THR A 241 -5.37 19.02 3.06
CA THR A 241 -4.58 20.25 3.01
C THR A 241 -3.33 20.11 2.13
N LYS A 242 -2.74 21.24 1.71
CA LYS A 242 -1.47 21.24 0.94
C LYS A 242 -0.32 20.56 1.70
N GLN A 243 -0.26 20.73 3.01
CA GLN A 243 0.78 20.12 3.86
C GLN A 243 0.61 18.60 3.94
N GLU A 244 -0.62 18.13 4.04
CA GLU A 244 -0.94 16.70 4.03
C GLU A 244 -0.69 16.07 2.66
N LEU A 245 -0.97 16.76 1.56
CA LEU A 245 -0.60 16.28 0.23
C LEU A 245 0.92 16.06 0.13
N HIS A 246 1.70 17.04 0.60
CA HIS A 246 3.15 16.91 0.65
C HIS A 246 3.57 15.71 1.49
N ALA A 247 3.07 15.61 2.73
CA ALA A 247 3.36 14.49 3.61
C ALA A 247 2.96 13.15 2.98
N PHE A 248 1.72 13.01 2.49
CA PHE A 248 1.18 11.81 1.85
C PHE A 248 2.08 11.29 0.74
N THR A 249 2.59 12.16 -0.14
CA THR A 249 3.46 11.79 -1.27
C THR A 249 4.87 11.33 -0.86
N THR A 250 5.26 11.51 0.42
CA THR A 250 6.53 10.96 0.96
C THR A 250 6.40 9.51 1.44
N TYR A 251 5.18 8.97 1.54
CA TYR A 251 4.94 7.60 1.96
C TYR A 251 4.98 6.62 0.77
N ASP A 252 5.49 5.43 1.04
CA ASP A 252 5.53 4.33 0.07
C ASP A 252 4.28 3.46 0.16
N SER A 253 3.75 3.28 1.38
CA SER A 253 2.52 2.55 1.60
C SER A 253 1.67 3.23 2.66
N VAL A 254 0.35 3.23 2.43
CA VAL A 254 -0.64 3.28 3.49
C VAL A 254 -1.00 1.85 3.84
N ILE A 255 -1.04 1.53 5.11
CA ILE A 255 -1.44 0.24 5.63
C ILE A 255 -2.81 0.40 6.29
N VAL A 256 -3.74 -0.51 5.98
CA VAL A 256 -5.07 -0.57 6.57
C VAL A 256 -5.29 -1.94 7.22
N ASN A 257 -6.09 -1.98 8.27
CA ASN A 257 -6.25 -3.17 9.14
C ASN A 257 -7.32 -4.16 8.70
N SER A 258 -8.17 -3.83 7.73
CA SER A 258 -9.28 -4.69 7.29
C SER A 258 -9.71 -4.35 5.87
N LYS A 259 -10.45 -5.25 5.21
CA LYS A 259 -11.07 -4.95 3.91
C LYS A 259 -12.13 -3.86 4.07
N TYR A 260 -12.83 -3.85 5.21
CA TYR A 260 -13.73 -2.75 5.57
C TYR A 260 -13.02 -1.38 5.56
N THR A 261 -11.91 -1.25 6.29
CA THR A 261 -11.11 -0.02 6.27
C THR A 261 -10.52 0.25 4.89
N TYR A 262 -10.10 -0.79 4.15
CA TYR A 262 -9.61 -0.65 2.77
C TYR A 262 -10.66 -0.01 1.84
N ARG A 263 -11.91 -0.48 1.89
CA ARG A 263 -13.03 0.07 1.11
C ARG A 263 -13.22 1.54 1.41
N HIS A 264 -13.42 1.88 2.68
CA HIS A 264 -13.66 3.28 3.09
C HIS A 264 -12.45 4.17 2.83
N TYR A 265 -11.24 3.71 3.09
CA TYR A 265 -10.03 4.49 2.81
C TYR A 265 -9.95 4.85 1.32
N ASN A 266 -10.07 3.87 0.42
CA ASN A 266 -9.96 4.11 -1.02
C ASN A 266 -11.06 5.03 -1.55
N LEU A 267 -12.31 4.86 -1.11
CA LEU A 267 -13.43 5.70 -1.54
C LEU A 267 -13.25 7.17 -1.12
N TYR A 268 -12.84 7.42 0.12
CA TYR A 268 -12.75 8.79 0.65
C TYR A 268 -11.39 9.47 0.43
N ALA A 269 -10.31 8.71 0.20
CA ALA A 269 -9.00 9.26 -0.12
C ALA A 269 -8.81 9.56 -1.62
N GLN A 270 -9.70 9.07 -2.49
CA GLN A 270 -9.59 9.16 -3.94
C GLN A 270 -9.27 10.58 -4.48
N PRO A 271 -9.88 11.68 -3.97
CA PRO A 271 -9.53 13.02 -4.43
C PRO A 271 -8.06 13.38 -4.25
N ALA A 272 -7.39 12.84 -3.23
CA ALA A 272 -5.97 13.05 -3.01
C ALA A 272 -5.10 12.37 -4.08
N PHE A 273 -5.52 11.19 -4.56
CA PHE A 273 -4.83 10.49 -5.64
C PHE A 273 -4.89 11.29 -6.94
N TRP A 274 -6.02 11.93 -7.24
CA TRP A 274 -6.15 12.82 -8.39
C TRP A 274 -5.27 14.07 -8.25
N GLN A 275 -5.34 14.77 -7.13
CA GLN A 275 -4.53 15.98 -6.89
C GLN A 275 -3.02 15.70 -6.96
N ALA A 276 -2.57 14.55 -6.45
CA ALA A 276 -1.18 14.13 -6.56
C ALA A 276 -0.80 13.87 -8.03
N ARG A 277 -1.66 13.16 -8.77
CA ARG A 277 -1.45 12.86 -10.19
C ARG A 277 -1.36 14.12 -11.05
N GLU A 278 -2.26 15.08 -10.87
CA GLU A 278 -2.24 16.35 -11.62
C GLU A 278 -0.91 17.12 -11.43
N LYS A 279 -0.28 16.95 -10.27
CA LYS A 279 1.03 17.50 -9.94
C LYS A 279 2.20 16.58 -10.32
N ASN A 280 1.92 15.49 -11.04
CA ASN A 280 2.89 14.46 -11.40
C ASN A 280 3.65 13.92 -10.18
N LEU A 281 2.97 13.76 -9.05
CA LEU A 281 3.50 13.19 -7.81
C LEU A 281 3.03 11.74 -7.67
N LEU A 282 3.90 10.87 -7.16
CA LEU A 282 3.50 9.51 -6.80
C LEU A 282 2.80 9.48 -5.44
N THR A 283 1.81 8.59 -5.36
CA THR A 283 1.10 8.29 -4.12
C THR A 283 1.61 7.01 -3.47
N PRO A 284 1.37 6.82 -2.16
CA PRO A 284 1.58 5.54 -1.51
C PRO A 284 0.62 4.47 -2.06
N LEU A 285 1.06 3.21 -2.01
CA LEU A 285 0.19 2.06 -2.26
C LEU A 285 -0.67 1.77 -1.02
N VAL A 286 -1.97 1.54 -1.17
CA VAL A 286 -2.81 1.07 -0.08
C VAL A 286 -2.66 -0.44 0.06
N SER A 287 -2.16 -0.89 1.21
CA SER A 287 -1.86 -2.29 1.51
C SER A 287 -2.69 -2.77 2.70
N LEU A 288 -3.34 -3.93 2.55
CA LEU A 288 -4.04 -4.59 3.64
C LEU A 288 -3.06 -5.36 4.52
N LEU A 289 -3.14 -5.15 5.84
CA LEU A 289 -2.40 -5.91 6.83
C LEU A 289 -3.27 -6.07 8.08
N TYR A 290 -3.81 -7.27 8.27
CA TYR A 290 -4.67 -7.57 9.41
C TYR A 290 -3.94 -7.44 10.74
N PRO A 291 -4.59 -6.99 11.83
CA PRO A 291 -4.01 -7.00 13.16
C PRO A 291 -3.58 -8.42 13.57
N PRO A 292 -2.41 -8.55 14.21
CA PRO A 292 -1.98 -9.83 14.72
C PRO A 292 -2.72 -10.17 16.01
N VAL A 293 -3.07 -11.44 16.16
CA VAL A 293 -3.34 -12.09 17.44
C VAL A 293 -2.15 -12.95 17.86
N THR A 294 -2.08 -13.28 19.15
CA THR A 294 -1.03 -14.15 19.71
C THR A 294 -1.12 -15.52 19.03
N ASP A 295 0.00 -16.17 18.74
CA ASP A 295 -0.02 -17.47 18.07
C ASP A 295 -0.78 -18.51 18.91
N THR A 296 -1.65 -19.30 18.26
CA THR A 296 -2.56 -20.26 18.93
C THR A 296 -1.81 -21.28 19.77
N ALA A 297 -0.62 -21.69 19.33
CA ALA A 297 0.28 -22.61 20.05
C ALA A 297 0.69 -22.10 21.44
N THR A 298 0.63 -20.79 21.68
CA THR A 298 0.98 -20.15 22.95
C THR A 298 -0.23 -20.01 23.90
N ILE A 299 -1.45 -20.05 23.37
CA ILE A 299 -2.70 -19.78 24.11
C ILE A 299 -3.34 -21.05 24.68
N VAL A 300 -3.22 -22.20 24.00
CA VAL A 300 -3.87 -23.45 24.45
C VAL A 300 -3.15 -24.02 25.68
N GLN A 301 -3.41 -23.42 26.84
CA GLN A 301 -2.92 -23.90 28.14
C GLN A 301 -4.02 -24.60 28.95
N LYS A 302 -5.30 -24.37 28.62
CA LYS A 302 -6.45 -25.03 29.26
C LYS A 302 -7.25 -25.82 28.23
N PRO A 303 -7.57 -27.10 28.50
CA PRO A 303 -8.42 -27.90 27.62
C PRO A 303 -9.80 -27.24 27.49
N VAL A 304 -10.32 -27.23 26.27
CA VAL A 304 -11.68 -26.76 25.98
C VAL A 304 -12.66 -27.60 26.80
N GLN A 305 -13.45 -26.97 27.66
CA GLN A 305 -14.48 -27.68 28.43
C GLN A 305 -15.59 -28.19 27.48
N PHE A 306 -16.06 -29.42 27.73
CA PHE A 306 -17.05 -30.10 26.91
C PHE A 306 -18.45 -29.47 26.99
N GLU A 307 -18.81 -28.86 28.12
CA GLU A 307 -20.11 -28.23 28.35
C GLU A 307 -19.98 -26.71 28.58
N ARG A 308 -19.76 -25.96 27.50
CA ARG A 308 -19.77 -24.49 27.55
C ARG A 308 -21.20 -23.97 27.63
N LYS A 309 -21.48 -23.06 28.57
CA LYS A 309 -22.85 -22.52 28.80
C LYS A 309 -22.91 -21.00 28.99
N GLY A 310 -21.79 -20.28 28.87
CA GLY A 310 -21.75 -18.81 29.01
C GLY A 310 -21.79 -18.03 27.69
N ILE A 311 -22.13 -16.75 27.79
CA ILE A 311 -21.91 -15.73 26.74
C ILE A 311 -20.81 -14.78 27.23
N VAL A 312 -19.91 -14.38 26.35
CA VAL A 312 -18.89 -13.36 26.65
C VAL A 312 -18.97 -12.18 25.69
N MET A 313 -18.70 -10.98 26.20
CA MET A 313 -18.39 -9.79 25.42
C MET A 313 -17.06 -9.20 25.88
N ILE A 314 -16.19 -8.87 24.93
CA ILE A 314 -14.82 -8.39 25.22
C ILE A 314 -14.56 -7.07 24.53
N GLY A 315 -14.26 -6.04 25.32
CA GLY A 315 -13.81 -4.74 24.82
C GLY A 315 -13.93 -3.60 25.82
N ARG A 316 -13.41 -2.44 25.46
CA ARG A 316 -13.48 -1.22 26.29
C ARG A 316 -14.93 -0.87 26.65
N ILE A 317 -15.15 -0.50 27.91
CA ILE A 317 -16.46 -0.10 28.45
C ILE A 317 -16.55 1.42 28.44
N PHE A 318 -17.41 1.95 27.57
CA PHE A 318 -17.63 3.39 27.40
C PHE A 318 -18.92 3.66 26.61
N LYS A 319 -19.42 4.89 26.71
CA LYS A 319 -20.57 5.40 25.94
C LYS A 319 -20.07 6.23 24.76
N GLY A 320 -20.71 6.10 23.61
CA GLY A 320 -20.39 6.87 22.40
C GLY A 320 -20.08 6.00 21.18
N ARG A 321 -19.36 6.60 20.21
CA ARG A 321 -18.99 5.97 18.93
C ARG A 321 -18.14 4.72 19.16
N GLN A 322 -18.44 3.61 18.47
CA GLN A 322 -17.77 2.31 18.63
C GLN A 322 -17.92 1.62 19.99
N ASN A 323 -18.92 1.98 20.79
CA ASN A 323 -19.24 1.18 21.98
C ASN A 323 -19.59 -0.28 21.57
N LYS A 324 -19.45 -1.22 22.49
CA LYS A 324 -19.63 -2.66 22.19
C LYS A 324 -21.07 -3.14 22.22
N GLY A 325 -22.04 -2.23 22.39
CA GLY A 325 -23.47 -2.56 22.46
C GLY A 325 -23.88 -3.20 23.79
N TYR A 326 -23.21 -2.89 24.90
CA TYR A 326 -23.46 -3.52 26.21
C TYR A 326 -24.91 -3.34 26.70
N LEU A 327 -25.50 -2.16 26.52
CA LEU A 327 -26.91 -1.92 26.88
C LEU A 327 -27.86 -2.83 26.08
N SER A 328 -27.67 -2.88 24.77
CA SER A 328 -28.44 -3.78 23.89
C SER A 328 -28.26 -5.24 24.26
N ALA A 329 -27.04 -5.66 24.60
CA ALA A 329 -26.76 -7.01 25.04
C ALA A 329 -27.55 -7.41 26.30
N LEU A 330 -27.73 -6.50 27.26
CA LEU A 330 -28.51 -6.78 28.47
C LEU A 330 -30.01 -6.99 28.17
N TYR A 331 -30.60 -6.18 27.30
CA TYR A 331 -31.97 -6.41 26.83
C TYR A 331 -32.09 -7.72 26.04
N MET A 332 -31.12 -8.02 25.17
CA MET A 332 -31.08 -9.26 24.42
C MET A 332 -30.92 -10.49 25.32
N LEU A 333 -30.15 -10.39 26.41
CA LEU A 333 -30.00 -11.44 27.40
C LEU A 333 -31.32 -11.70 28.13
N HIS A 334 -32.09 -10.65 28.45
CA HIS A 334 -33.42 -10.79 29.04
C HIS A 334 -34.33 -11.63 28.13
N GLU A 335 -34.37 -11.32 26.83
CA GLU A 335 -35.16 -12.09 25.86
C GLU A 335 -34.65 -13.52 25.67
N LEU A 336 -33.33 -13.72 25.61
CA LEU A 336 -32.71 -15.03 25.46
C LEU A 336 -33.03 -15.95 26.66
N SER A 337 -33.14 -15.40 27.87
CA SER A 337 -33.43 -16.19 29.07
C SER A 337 -34.80 -16.90 29.03
N LYS A 338 -35.74 -16.38 28.23
CA LYS A 338 -37.04 -17.02 27.95
C LYS A 338 -36.91 -18.26 27.06
N CYS A 339 -35.83 -18.36 26.29
CA CYS A 339 -35.60 -19.42 25.30
C CYS A 339 -34.74 -20.57 25.86
N VAL A 340 -33.82 -20.29 26.78
CA VAL A 340 -32.85 -21.28 27.29
C VAL A 340 -33.17 -21.68 28.73
N GLN A 341 -33.59 -22.94 28.92
CA GLN A 341 -33.92 -23.49 30.25
C GLN A 341 -32.69 -23.48 31.17
N GLY A 342 -32.87 -23.06 32.44
CA GLY A 342 -31.79 -22.91 33.43
C GLY A 342 -31.12 -21.52 33.44
N GLY A 343 -31.43 -20.68 32.45
CA GLY A 343 -30.90 -19.32 32.30
C GLY A 343 -29.47 -19.29 31.76
N VAL A 344 -29.11 -18.17 31.13
CA VAL A 344 -27.81 -17.97 30.49
C VAL A 344 -27.06 -16.86 31.22
N GLU A 345 -25.76 -17.04 31.42
CA GLU A 345 -24.90 -16.04 32.04
C GLU A 345 -24.13 -15.24 30.99
N LEU A 346 -24.10 -13.91 31.16
CA LEU A 346 -23.30 -12.99 30.34
C LEU A 346 -22.10 -12.44 31.12
N GLN A 347 -20.89 -12.69 30.61
CA GLN A 347 -19.64 -12.16 31.13
C GLN A 347 -19.19 -10.97 30.26
N ILE A 348 -19.15 -9.76 30.83
CA ILE A 348 -18.62 -8.56 30.15
C ILE A 348 -17.19 -8.31 30.66
N VAL A 349 -16.20 -8.37 29.78
CA VAL A 349 -14.78 -8.21 30.15
C VAL A 349 -14.16 -7.03 29.40
N GLY A 350 -13.52 -6.12 30.13
CA GLY A 350 -12.71 -5.07 29.52
C GLY A 350 -12.40 -3.88 30.41
N SER A 351 -11.65 -2.93 29.88
CA SER A 351 -11.23 -1.75 30.63
C SER A 351 -12.29 -0.65 30.61
N LEU A 352 -12.53 -0.02 31.76
CA LEU A 352 -13.41 1.14 31.88
C LEU A 352 -12.66 2.39 31.39
N MET A 353 -13.22 3.10 30.41
CA MET A 353 -12.58 4.32 29.91
C MET A 353 -12.72 5.49 30.89
N PRO A 354 -11.68 6.33 31.04
CA PRO A 354 -11.75 7.54 31.84
C PRO A 354 -12.97 8.40 31.48
N GLY A 355 -13.72 8.87 32.47
CA GLY A 355 -14.92 9.68 32.27
C GLY A 355 -16.22 8.90 32.04
N HIS A 356 -16.20 7.56 32.06
CA HIS A 356 -17.39 6.72 31.79
C HIS A 356 -17.94 5.95 33.01
N ALA A 357 -17.62 6.38 34.23
CA ALA A 357 -18.10 5.72 35.46
C ALA A 357 -19.64 5.73 35.63
N GLU A 358 -20.32 6.73 35.07
CA GLU A 358 -21.80 6.76 35.04
C GLU A 358 -22.38 5.66 34.15
N HIS A 359 -21.80 5.43 32.97
CA HIS A 359 -22.23 4.36 32.08
C HIS A 359 -22.04 2.98 32.71
N TYR A 360 -20.97 2.77 33.47
CA TYR A 360 -20.79 1.54 34.25
C TYR A 360 -21.92 1.35 35.28
N ARG A 361 -22.26 2.40 36.04
CA ARG A 361 -23.38 2.37 37.01
C ARG A 361 -24.73 2.10 36.33
N GLU A 362 -24.96 2.66 35.15
CA GLU A 362 -26.14 2.40 34.32
C GLU A 362 -26.26 0.90 33.96
N LEU A 363 -25.16 0.27 33.53
CA LEU A 363 -25.13 -1.17 33.25
C LEU A 363 -25.46 -2.01 34.50
N GLN A 364 -24.84 -1.69 35.65
CA GLN A 364 -25.10 -2.39 36.91
C GLN A 364 -26.57 -2.25 37.36
N ALA A 365 -27.13 -1.04 37.28
CA ALA A 365 -28.51 -0.79 37.63
C ALA A 365 -29.48 -1.57 36.73
N LEU A 366 -29.19 -1.66 35.42
CA LEU A 366 -30.01 -2.43 34.50
C LEU A 366 -29.95 -3.94 34.75
N ILE A 367 -28.77 -4.48 35.07
CA ILE A 367 -28.59 -5.89 35.47
C ILE A 367 -29.48 -6.22 36.68
N ALA A 368 -29.41 -5.38 37.73
CA ALA A 368 -30.21 -5.56 38.94
C ALA A 368 -31.72 -5.43 38.67
N LYS A 369 -32.12 -4.40 37.92
CA LYS A 369 -33.53 -4.13 37.58
C LYS A 369 -34.19 -5.29 36.82
N LEU A 370 -33.46 -5.91 35.90
CA LEU A 370 -33.98 -6.99 35.05
C LEU A 370 -33.72 -8.39 35.63
N GLY A 371 -33.09 -8.51 36.81
CA GLY A 371 -32.77 -9.79 37.44
C GLY A 371 -31.85 -10.68 36.59
N LEU A 372 -30.91 -10.08 35.84
CA LEU A 372 -30.09 -10.79 34.86
C LEU A 372 -28.90 -11.49 35.50
N LYS A 373 -28.57 -12.70 35.01
CA LYS A 373 -27.30 -13.37 35.28
C LYS A 373 -26.20 -12.72 34.42
N ALA A 374 -25.67 -11.59 34.85
CA ALA A 374 -24.58 -10.89 34.15
C ALA A 374 -23.52 -10.36 35.11
N LYS A 375 -22.24 -10.54 34.77
CA LYS A 375 -21.10 -10.06 35.57
C LYS A 375 -20.18 -9.21 34.71
N ILE A 376 -19.73 -8.08 35.28
CA ILE A 376 -18.81 -7.15 34.64
C ILE A 376 -17.43 -7.28 35.31
N HIS A 377 -16.41 -7.57 34.50
CA HIS A 377 -15.02 -7.71 34.92
C HIS A 377 -14.21 -6.54 34.36
N ILE A 378 -13.90 -5.58 35.22
CA ILE A 378 -13.09 -4.42 34.87
C ILE A 378 -11.61 -4.80 35.02
N ASP A 379 -10.83 -4.56 33.95
CA ASP A 379 -9.38 -4.77 33.95
C ASP A 379 -8.95 -6.18 34.41
N ALA A 380 -9.73 -7.19 34.00
CA ALA A 380 -9.50 -8.59 34.35
C ALA A 380 -8.10 -9.05 33.95
N PRO A 381 -7.34 -9.73 34.84
CA PRO A 381 -6.05 -10.28 34.50
C PRO A 381 -6.16 -11.41 33.46
N PRO A 382 -5.07 -11.74 32.74
CA PRO A 382 -5.11 -12.72 31.65
C PRO A 382 -5.64 -14.11 32.03
N ASN A 383 -5.39 -14.57 33.26
CA ASN A 383 -5.91 -15.84 33.77
C ASN A 383 -7.44 -15.83 33.93
N GLU A 384 -8.01 -14.74 34.44
CA GLU A 384 -9.46 -14.59 34.57
C GLU A 384 -10.14 -14.53 33.20
N LEU A 385 -9.55 -13.78 32.24
CA LEU A 385 -10.05 -13.78 30.85
C LEU A 385 -9.99 -15.18 30.23
N ALA A 386 -8.92 -15.94 30.46
CA ALA A 386 -8.81 -17.30 29.97
C ALA A 386 -9.89 -18.23 30.56
N ASP A 387 -10.22 -18.06 31.85
CA ASP A 387 -11.29 -18.82 32.51
C ASP A 387 -12.68 -18.48 31.97
N VAL A 388 -12.95 -17.18 31.74
CA VAL A 388 -14.19 -16.73 31.10
C VAL A 388 -14.31 -17.32 29.69
N LEU A 389 -13.24 -17.26 28.90
CA LEU A 389 -13.23 -17.83 27.54
C LEU A 389 -13.38 -19.36 27.53
N ALA A 390 -12.85 -20.05 28.53
CA ALA A 390 -12.93 -21.52 28.64
C ALA A 390 -14.35 -22.03 28.91
N THR A 391 -15.17 -21.25 29.63
CA THR A 391 -16.56 -21.59 30.00
C THR A 391 -17.61 -21.01 29.04
N SER A 392 -17.23 -20.02 28.23
CA SER A 392 -18.14 -19.36 27.29
C SER A 392 -18.33 -20.16 26.00
N LEU A 393 -19.60 -20.36 25.62
CA LEU A 393 -19.99 -20.98 24.37
C LEU A 393 -20.03 -19.95 23.24
N VAL A 394 -20.62 -18.79 23.51
CA VAL A 394 -20.89 -17.75 22.52
C VAL A 394 -20.13 -16.48 22.88
N GLN A 395 -19.58 -15.81 21.87
CA GLN A 395 -19.08 -14.45 21.99
C GLN A 395 -19.98 -13.49 21.22
N TRP A 396 -20.55 -12.50 21.91
CA TRP A 396 -21.27 -11.42 21.27
C TRP A 396 -20.34 -10.26 20.92
N HIS A 397 -20.52 -9.70 19.73
CA HIS A 397 -19.91 -8.43 19.35
C HIS A 397 -20.90 -7.58 18.56
N LEU A 398 -21.36 -6.49 19.19
CA LEU A 398 -22.54 -5.73 18.74
C LEU A 398 -22.23 -4.27 18.41
N THR A 399 -20.96 -3.92 18.18
CA THR A 399 -20.60 -2.55 17.81
C THR A 399 -21.34 -2.07 16.56
N GLY A 400 -21.98 -0.91 16.67
CA GLY A 400 -22.83 -0.35 15.62
C GLY A 400 -24.30 -0.79 15.68
N VAL A 401 -24.69 -1.70 16.58
CA VAL A 401 -26.10 -2.15 16.72
C VAL A 401 -27.06 -1.02 17.09
N ASP A 402 -26.57 -0.02 17.82
CA ASP A 402 -27.34 1.12 18.32
C ASP A 402 -27.09 2.41 17.51
N ALA A 403 -26.35 2.32 16.39
CA ALA A 403 -26.11 3.48 15.55
C ALA A 403 -27.41 3.87 14.80
N PRO A 404 -27.91 5.11 14.95
CA PRO A 404 -29.17 5.55 14.35
C PRO A 404 -29.07 5.77 12.83
N THR A 405 -27.87 6.00 12.32
CA THR A 405 -27.57 6.17 10.89
C THR A 405 -26.39 5.28 10.50
N GLU A 406 -26.25 5.00 9.21
CA GLU A 406 -25.04 4.39 8.68
C GLU A 406 -23.87 5.37 8.85
N ASP A 407 -23.05 5.12 9.86
CA ASP A 407 -21.81 5.84 10.12
C ASP A 407 -20.65 4.84 10.17
N PRO A 408 -19.82 4.76 9.10
CA PRO A 408 -18.80 3.74 9.01
C PRO A 408 -17.81 3.69 10.17
N ALA A 409 -17.49 4.82 10.82
CA ALA A 409 -16.58 4.81 11.97
C ALA A 409 -17.26 4.56 13.32
N SER A 410 -18.59 4.41 13.35
CA SER A 410 -19.32 3.87 14.51
C SER A 410 -19.30 2.35 14.56
N GLU A 411 -18.95 1.69 13.45
CA GLU A 411 -18.93 0.23 13.32
C GLU A 411 -17.59 -0.36 13.79
N GLU A 412 -17.54 -1.68 13.93
CA GLU A 412 -16.29 -2.35 14.25
C GLU A 412 -15.41 -2.43 13.00
N HIS A 413 -14.19 -1.90 13.06
CA HIS A 413 -13.34 -1.86 11.87
C HIS A 413 -12.67 -3.19 11.58
N PHE A 414 -12.37 -3.97 12.62
CA PHE A 414 -11.80 -5.32 12.50
C PHE A 414 -12.40 -6.25 13.56
N GLY A 415 -12.08 -6.04 14.85
CA GLY A 415 -12.56 -6.90 15.94
C GLY A 415 -11.54 -7.93 16.44
N VAL A 416 -10.37 -7.46 16.91
CA VAL A 416 -9.31 -8.34 17.46
C VAL A 416 -9.83 -9.27 18.55
N SER A 417 -10.72 -8.78 19.42
CA SER A 417 -11.27 -9.58 20.52
C SER A 417 -12.15 -10.73 20.05
N VAL A 418 -12.79 -10.61 18.88
CA VAL A 418 -13.55 -11.70 18.26
C VAL A 418 -12.61 -12.82 17.83
N VAL A 419 -11.49 -12.45 17.21
CA VAL A 419 -10.45 -13.42 16.82
C VAL A 419 -9.88 -14.12 18.07
N GLU A 420 -9.63 -13.40 19.16
CA GLU A 420 -9.14 -14.00 20.41
C GLU A 420 -10.12 -15.03 21.00
N GLY A 421 -11.42 -14.75 20.98
CA GLY A 421 -12.43 -15.74 21.40
C GLY A 421 -12.51 -16.94 20.45
N MET A 422 -12.40 -16.70 19.14
CA MET A 422 -12.30 -17.78 18.14
C MET A 422 -11.09 -18.68 18.38
N GLN A 423 -9.93 -18.14 18.79
CA GLN A 423 -8.76 -18.94 19.16
C GLN A 423 -9.03 -19.85 20.37
N ALA A 424 -9.83 -19.38 21.32
CA ALA A 424 -10.29 -20.17 22.46
C ALA A 424 -11.41 -21.17 22.07
N GLY A 425 -11.87 -21.21 20.82
CA GLY A 425 -12.98 -22.04 20.36
C GLY A 425 -14.36 -21.54 20.76
N VAL A 426 -14.48 -20.29 21.22
CA VAL A 426 -15.77 -19.64 21.49
C VAL A 426 -16.41 -19.30 20.14
N ILE A 427 -17.70 -19.56 19.99
CA ILE A 427 -18.42 -19.33 18.73
C ILE A 427 -18.84 -17.86 18.65
N PRO A 428 -18.34 -17.08 17.69
CA PRO A 428 -18.74 -15.68 17.57
C PRO A 428 -20.13 -15.57 16.96
N VAL A 429 -20.99 -14.75 17.57
CA VAL A 429 -22.27 -14.31 17.02
C VAL A 429 -22.23 -12.79 16.95
N VAL A 430 -22.11 -12.27 15.73
CA VAL A 430 -21.76 -10.87 15.48
C VAL A 430 -22.83 -10.15 14.68
N ILE A 431 -22.96 -8.85 14.89
CA ILE A 431 -23.82 -8.00 14.07
C ILE A 431 -23.22 -7.85 12.65
N ASN A 432 -24.07 -7.84 11.63
CA ASN A 432 -23.72 -7.69 10.22
C ASN A 432 -23.32 -6.24 9.88
N LYS A 433 -22.27 -5.74 10.55
CA LYS A 433 -21.74 -4.39 10.40
C LYS A 433 -20.21 -4.41 10.46
N GLY A 434 -19.59 -3.47 9.75
CA GLY A 434 -18.15 -3.26 9.78
C GLY A 434 -17.33 -4.42 9.24
N GLY A 435 -16.11 -4.54 9.75
CA GLY A 435 -15.14 -5.58 9.43
C GLY A 435 -15.33 -6.91 10.18
N LEU A 436 -16.46 -7.14 10.85
CA LEU A 436 -16.70 -8.44 11.50
C LEU A 436 -17.08 -9.52 10.47
N THR A 437 -17.71 -9.11 9.37
CA THR A 437 -18.23 -9.98 8.30
C THR A 437 -17.13 -10.59 7.44
N GLU A 438 -15.93 -10.00 7.45
CA GLU A 438 -14.74 -10.56 6.81
C GLU A 438 -14.02 -11.59 7.70
N ILE A 439 -14.30 -11.60 9.01
CA ILE A 439 -13.70 -12.52 9.99
C ILE A 439 -14.61 -13.74 10.19
N VAL A 440 -15.91 -13.52 10.39
CA VAL A 440 -16.86 -14.58 10.75
C VAL A 440 -17.54 -15.15 9.50
N GLN A 441 -17.22 -16.40 9.15
CA GLN A 441 -17.87 -17.11 8.05
C GLN A 441 -19.21 -17.69 8.54
N ASN A 442 -20.30 -17.01 8.18
CA ASN A 442 -21.65 -17.35 8.64
C ASN A 442 -22.01 -18.83 8.42
N GLY A 443 -22.41 -19.52 9.49
CA GLY A 443 -22.78 -20.94 9.48
C GLY A 443 -21.60 -21.93 9.50
N SER A 444 -20.37 -21.46 9.33
CA SER A 444 -19.15 -22.29 9.32
C SER A 444 -18.30 -22.05 10.57
N SER A 445 -17.83 -20.82 10.76
CA SER A 445 -16.90 -20.44 11.83
C SER A 445 -17.54 -19.54 12.90
N GLY A 446 -18.87 -19.41 12.86
CA GLY A 446 -19.67 -18.50 13.67
C GLY A 446 -20.93 -18.05 12.93
N PHE A 447 -21.60 -17.03 13.45
CA PHE A 447 -22.86 -16.55 12.90
C PHE A 447 -22.92 -15.03 12.79
N VAL A 448 -23.57 -14.57 11.73
CA VAL A 448 -23.76 -13.16 11.43
C VAL A 448 -25.26 -12.88 11.41
N GLY A 449 -25.73 -11.94 12.23
CA GLY A 449 -27.12 -11.50 12.27
C GLY A 449 -27.24 -10.00 11.99
N THR A 450 -28.34 -9.57 11.39
CA THR A 450 -28.56 -8.17 10.98
C THR A 450 -29.36 -7.39 12.03
N THR A 451 -30.21 -8.07 12.80
CA THR A 451 -31.07 -7.45 13.83
C THR A 451 -30.81 -8.03 15.22
N LYS A 452 -31.19 -7.30 16.27
CA LYS A 452 -31.10 -7.77 17.66
C LYS A 452 -31.86 -9.10 17.84
N THR A 453 -33.05 -9.21 17.25
CA THR A 453 -33.89 -10.42 17.27
C THR A 453 -33.21 -11.59 16.57
N GLU A 454 -32.58 -11.37 15.42
CA GLU A 454 -31.81 -12.43 14.74
C GLU A 454 -30.64 -12.92 15.58
N ILE A 455 -29.90 -12.01 16.23
CA ILE A 455 -28.79 -12.39 17.11
C ILE A 455 -29.29 -13.24 18.29
N VAL A 456 -30.42 -12.86 18.93
CA VAL A 456 -31.04 -13.65 19.99
C VAL A 456 -31.48 -15.03 19.46
N GLY A 457 -32.13 -15.10 18.30
CA GLY A 457 -32.57 -16.36 17.70
C GLY A 457 -31.41 -17.28 17.30
N LEU A 458 -30.35 -16.73 16.70
CA LEU A 458 -29.11 -17.45 16.40
C LEU A 458 -28.46 -18.00 17.65
N THR A 459 -28.39 -17.17 18.71
CA THR A 459 -27.82 -17.57 19.99
C THR A 459 -28.66 -18.68 20.63
N CYS A 460 -29.98 -18.56 20.66
CA CYS A 460 -30.84 -19.62 21.20
C CYS A 460 -30.68 -20.94 20.46
N ARG A 461 -30.57 -20.91 19.12
CA ARG A 461 -30.29 -22.12 18.34
C ARG A 461 -28.97 -22.79 18.73
N LEU A 462 -27.94 -22.02 19.06
CA LEU A 462 -26.65 -22.58 19.50
C LEU A 462 -26.76 -23.30 20.84
N PHE A 463 -27.52 -22.76 21.79
CA PHE A 463 -27.73 -23.41 23.09
C PHE A 463 -28.50 -24.73 23.00
N HIS A 464 -29.27 -24.94 21.92
CA HIS A 464 -30.00 -26.19 21.66
C HIS A 464 -29.30 -27.09 20.63
N MET A 465 -28.12 -26.68 20.15
CA MET A 465 -27.38 -27.43 19.14
C MET A 465 -26.63 -28.60 19.79
N ARG A 466 -26.54 -29.71 19.06
CA ARG A 466 -25.74 -30.87 19.48
C ARG A 466 -24.27 -30.51 19.67
N THR A 467 -23.65 -31.08 20.70
CA THR A 467 -22.25 -30.81 21.10
C THR A 467 -21.24 -31.09 19.97
N ASP A 468 -21.44 -32.15 19.19
CA ASP A 468 -20.58 -32.50 18.04
C ASP A 468 -20.52 -31.36 17.00
N ARG A 469 -21.67 -30.75 16.69
CA ARG A 469 -21.76 -29.61 15.79
C ARG A 469 -21.15 -28.34 16.39
N LEU A 470 -21.35 -28.08 17.68
CA LEU A 470 -20.72 -26.95 18.37
C LEU A 470 -19.19 -27.05 18.35
N LEU A 471 -18.65 -28.24 18.65
CA LEU A 471 -17.21 -28.51 18.59
C LEU A 471 -16.65 -28.33 17.18
N HIS A 472 -17.41 -28.73 16.15
CA HIS A 472 -17.03 -28.51 14.76
C HIS A 472 -16.95 -27.02 14.41
N ILE A 473 -17.98 -26.23 14.75
CA ILE A 473 -17.99 -24.77 14.50
C ILE A 473 -16.83 -24.10 15.25
N GLY A 474 -16.59 -24.46 16.51
CA GLY A 474 -15.46 -23.95 17.29
C GLY A 474 -14.10 -24.34 16.71
N LYS A 475 -13.99 -25.52 16.08
CA LYS A 475 -12.77 -25.93 15.35
C LYS A 475 -12.54 -25.08 14.10
N GLU A 476 -13.58 -24.85 13.30
CA GLU A 476 -13.46 -23.97 12.13
C GLU A 476 -13.19 -22.52 12.52
N ALA A 477 -13.75 -22.04 13.64
CA ALA A 477 -13.41 -20.74 14.23
C ALA A 477 -11.92 -20.62 14.55
N ARG A 478 -11.32 -21.61 15.22
CA ARG A 478 -9.88 -21.65 15.49
C ARG A 478 -9.04 -21.60 14.20
N LYS A 479 -9.43 -22.39 13.20
CA LYS A 479 -8.75 -22.43 11.89
C LYS A 479 -8.80 -21.08 11.17
N VAL A 480 -9.93 -20.37 11.22
CA VAL A 480 -10.01 -19.01 10.68
C VAL A 480 -9.14 -18.06 11.49
N ALA A 481 -9.10 -18.18 12.82
CA ALA A 481 -8.30 -17.33 13.68
C ALA A 481 -6.78 -17.46 13.41
N GLU A 482 -6.30 -18.64 13.00
CA GLU A 482 -4.90 -18.87 12.59
C GLU A 482 -4.46 -17.98 11.41
N THR A 483 -5.40 -17.52 10.58
CA THR A 483 -5.07 -16.60 9.48
C THR A 483 -4.58 -15.24 9.99
N PHE A 484 -4.92 -14.88 11.23
CA PHE A 484 -4.53 -13.63 11.89
C PHE A 484 -3.36 -13.79 12.88
N ALA A 485 -2.70 -14.94 12.88
CA ALA A 485 -1.53 -15.21 13.72
C ALA A 485 -0.40 -14.20 13.49
N PHE A 486 0.44 -14.00 14.51
CA PHE A 486 1.57 -13.07 14.45
C PHE A 486 2.56 -13.43 13.33
N THR A 487 2.73 -14.72 13.05
CA THR A 487 3.56 -15.22 11.94
C THR A 487 3.10 -14.73 10.56
N ASN A 488 1.79 -14.67 10.32
CA ASN A 488 1.22 -14.15 9.07
C ASN A 488 1.39 -12.63 8.98
N PHE A 489 1.17 -11.92 10.08
CA PHE A 489 1.44 -10.48 10.18
C PHE A 489 2.91 -10.16 9.90
N GLN A 490 3.84 -10.89 10.52
CA GLN A 490 5.28 -10.76 10.34
C GLN A 490 5.66 -10.95 8.87
N THR A 491 5.17 -12.01 8.24
CA THR A 491 5.45 -12.32 6.84
C THR A 491 4.94 -11.20 5.93
N SER A 492 3.68 -10.77 6.13
CA SER A 492 3.03 -9.75 5.31
C SER A 492 3.68 -8.38 5.45
N LEU A 493 3.96 -7.92 6.68
CA LEU A 493 4.64 -6.65 6.92
C LEU A 493 6.07 -6.66 6.35
N SER A 494 6.79 -7.78 6.49
CA SER A 494 8.12 -7.93 5.89
C SER A 494 8.10 -7.80 4.37
N VAL A 495 7.08 -8.37 3.71
CA VAL A 495 6.88 -8.25 2.27
C VAL A 495 6.55 -6.80 1.88
N ILE A 496 5.67 -6.12 2.62
CA ILE A 496 5.33 -4.70 2.38
C ILE A 496 6.60 -3.83 2.43
N VAL A 497 7.41 -3.96 3.49
CA VAL A 497 8.66 -3.20 3.65
C VAL A 497 9.64 -3.50 2.51
N LYS A 498 9.87 -4.79 2.21
CA LYS A 498 10.79 -5.22 1.14
C LYS A 498 10.33 -4.69 -0.22
N ARG A 499 9.04 -4.81 -0.56
CA ARG A 499 8.49 -4.31 -1.84
C ARG A 499 8.54 -2.79 -1.93
N ALA A 500 8.23 -2.07 -0.85
CA ALA A 500 8.38 -0.62 -0.80
C ALA A 500 9.82 -0.20 -1.12
N PHE A 501 10.81 -0.86 -0.50
CA PHE A 501 12.23 -0.62 -0.79
C PHE A 501 12.60 -0.95 -2.25
N LEU A 502 12.25 -2.14 -2.72
CA LEU A 502 12.63 -2.65 -4.04
C LEU A 502 11.92 -1.95 -5.20
N SER A 503 10.78 -1.30 -4.95
CA SER A 503 10.05 -0.52 -5.96
C SER A 503 10.64 0.87 -6.22
N LYS A 504 11.55 1.37 -5.37
CA LYS A 504 12.11 2.73 -5.50
C LYS A 504 12.75 3.01 -6.87
N PRO A 505 13.53 2.09 -7.50
CA PRO A 505 14.05 2.32 -8.84
C PRO A 505 12.96 2.53 -9.87
N PHE A 506 11.89 1.73 -9.82
CA PHE A 506 10.75 1.83 -10.74
C PHE A 506 9.93 3.11 -10.51
N ARG A 507 9.68 3.48 -9.24
CA ARG A 507 9.08 4.79 -8.88
C ARG A 507 9.90 5.95 -9.44
N HIS A 508 11.22 5.89 -9.32
CA HIS A 508 12.10 6.92 -9.89
C HIS A 508 12.00 6.98 -11.42
N LEU A 509 11.97 5.83 -12.10
CA LEU A 509 11.78 5.76 -13.54
C LEU A 509 10.49 6.47 -13.95
N ILE A 510 9.35 6.12 -13.34
CA ILE A 510 8.05 6.71 -13.66
C ILE A 510 8.11 8.24 -13.53
N MET A 511 8.62 8.74 -12.40
CA MET A 511 8.74 10.19 -12.16
C MET A 511 9.58 10.92 -13.21
N ARG A 512 10.61 10.27 -13.74
CA ARG A 512 11.51 10.86 -14.75
C ARG A 512 10.93 10.80 -16.16
N THR A 513 9.96 9.93 -16.41
CA THR A 513 9.67 9.45 -17.78
C THR A 513 8.18 9.46 -18.09
N SER A 514 7.33 9.84 -17.13
CA SER A 514 5.88 9.97 -17.31
C SER A 514 5.52 10.85 -18.51
N HIS A 515 6.24 11.94 -18.73
CA HIS A 515 6.04 12.82 -19.89
C HIS A 515 6.12 12.08 -21.24
N ILE A 516 6.99 11.07 -21.37
CA ILE A 516 7.19 10.31 -22.63
C ILE A 516 5.90 9.61 -23.03
N VAL A 517 5.22 8.99 -22.06
CA VAL A 517 4.01 8.21 -22.32
C VAL A 517 2.74 9.06 -22.15
N HIS A 518 2.75 10.12 -21.34
CA HIS A 518 1.57 10.96 -21.11
C HIS A 518 1.27 11.93 -22.25
N GLU A 519 2.29 12.37 -23.01
CA GLU A 519 2.12 13.23 -24.19
C GLU A 519 1.61 12.45 -25.42
N GLY A 520 1.62 11.12 -25.38
CA GLY A 520 1.17 10.25 -26.46
C GLY A 520 -0.34 10.32 -26.72
N LYS A 521 -0.73 10.25 -28.00
CA LYS A 521 -2.12 10.10 -28.42
C LYS A 521 -2.44 8.62 -28.60
N TYR A 522 -3.32 8.08 -27.76
CA TYR A 522 -3.71 6.67 -27.78
C TYR A 522 -5.13 6.54 -28.34
N HIS A 523 -5.21 6.01 -29.56
CA HIS A 523 -6.45 5.75 -30.27
C HIS A 523 -6.53 4.26 -30.53
N GLN A 524 -7.14 3.53 -29.60
CA GLN A 524 -7.29 2.10 -29.75
C GLN A 524 -8.52 1.77 -30.61
N PRO A 525 -8.50 0.63 -31.31
CA PRO A 525 -9.64 0.19 -32.11
C PRO A 525 -10.77 -0.24 -31.19
N ALA A 526 -12.01 0.09 -31.54
CA ALA A 526 -13.18 -0.33 -30.76
C ALA A 526 -13.35 -1.86 -30.76
N ASN A 527 -12.97 -2.51 -31.87
CA ASN A 527 -12.92 -3.96 -32.01
C ASN A 527 -11.53 -4.37 -32.51
N SER A 528 -10.90 -5.33 -31.84
CA SER A 528 -9.61 -5.88 -32.28
C SER A 528 -9.50 -7.36 -31.96
N THR A 529 -8.81 -8.08 -32.84
CA THR A 529 -8.43 -9.47 -32.63
C THR A 529 -7.25 -9.62 -31.65
N LYS A 530 -6.62 -8.52 -31.23
CA LYS A 530 -5.50 -8.47 -30.29
C LYS A 530 -5.84 -7.51 -29.14
N LEU A 531 -5.88 -8.01 -27.91
CA LEU A 531 -6.22 -7.20 -26.73
C LEU A 531 -5.07 -7.13 -25.73
N ALA A 532 -4.84 -5.94 -25.19
CA ALA A 532 -4.05 -5.71 -23.99
C ALA A 532 -5.01 -5.71 -22.79
N LEU A 533 -4.82 -6.64 -21.86
CA LEU A 533 -5.69 -6.87 -20.71
C LEU A 533 -4.94 -6.59 -19.41
N ILE A 534 -5.49 -5.69 -18.60
CA ILE A 534 -5.02 -5.44 -17.22
C ILE A 534 -6.19 -5.62 -16.24
N ILE A 535 -5.91 -6.29 -15.13
CA ILE A 535 -6.84 -6.44 -13.99
C ILE A 535 -6.19 -5.68 -12.83
N GLU A 536 -6.87 -4.66 -12.32
CA GLU A 536 -6.35 -3.84 -11.23
C GLU A 536 -7.50 -3.45 -10.28
N ASP A 537 -7.35 -3.77 -9.00
CA ASP A 537 -8.29 -3.44 -7.93
C ASP A 537 -7.83 -2.25 -7.06
N ARG A 538 -6.59 -1.79 -7.25
CA ARG A 538 -5.96 -0.73 -6.44
C ARG A 538 -5.94 0.60 -7.17
N GLN A 539 -5.77 1.67 -6.40
CA GLN A 539 -5.37 2.99 -6.89
C GLN A 539 -3.83 3.04 -7.01
N HIS A 540 -3.27 2.23 -7.91
CA HIS A 540 -1.83 1.97 -7.99
C HIS A 540 -1.06 3.10 -8.70
N PHE A 541 -0.03 3.66 -8.06
CA PHE A 541 0.77 4.80 -8.57
C PHE A 541 1.36 4.60 -9.99
N ALA A 542 1.59 3.36 -10.41
CA ALA A 542 2.14 3.02 -11.73
C ALA A 542 1.09 2.72 -12.80
N PHE A 543 -0.19 2.62 -12.45
CA PHE A 543 -1.25 2.10 -13.33
C PHE A 543 -1.30 2.82 -14.68
N GLU A 544 -1.47 4.15 -14.66
CA GLU A 544 -1.53 4.95 -15.90
C GLU A 544 -0.26 4.81 -16.74
N TYR A 545 0.90 4.92 -16.10
CA TYR A 545 2.19 4.85 -16.78
C TYR A 545 2.35 3.50 -17.49
N VAL A 546 2.05 2.40 -16.80
CA VAL A 546 2.22 1.04 -17.32
C VAL A 546 1.25 0.77 -18.47
N VAL A 547 -0.02 1.18 -18.35
CA VAL A 547 -0.98 1.05 -19.45
C VAL A 547 -0.52 1.83 -20.68
N LYS A 548 -0.13 3.10 -20.51
CA LYS A 548 0.32 3.94 -21.64
C LYS A 548 1.64 3.44 -22.23
N ASN A 549 2.57 2.97 -21.41
CA ASN A 549 3.81 2.34 -21.86
C ASN A 549 3.54 1.07 -22.68
N ALA A 550 2.62 0.20 -22.25
CA ALA A 550 2.23 -0.97 -23.04
C ALA A 550 1.66 -0.55 -24.40
N LEU A 551 0.65 0.33 -24.42
CA LEU A 551 0.02 0.78 -25.67
C LEU A 551 0.99 1.49 -26.61
N TYR A 552 1.93 2.27 -26.06
CA TYR A 552 2.97 2.92 -26.84
C TYR A 552 3.80 1.92 -27.65
N HIS A 553 4.12 0.77 -27.06
CA HIS A 553 4.93 -0.26 -27.71
C HIS A 553 4.11 -1.26 -28.55
N LEU A 554 2.85 -1.50 -28.21
CA LEU A 554 1.98 -2.44 -28.93
C LEU A 554 1.46 -1.87 -30.25
N GLY A 555 1.26 -0.55 -30.32
CA GLY A 555 0.73 0.13 -31.50
C GLY A 555 -0.80 0.08 -31.59
N LYS A 556 -1.33 0.58 -32.71
CA LYS A 556 -2.76 0.90 -32.91
C LYS A 556 -3.65 -0.30 -33.23
N ASP A 557 -3.08 -1.49 -33.41
CA ASP A 557 -3.86 -2.70 -33.68
C ASP A 557 -4.42 -3.34 -32.41
N TRP A 558 -4.00 -2.88 -31.23
CA TRP A 558 -4.30 -3.53 -29.95
C TRP A 558 -5.44 -2.83 -29.21
N GLY A 559 -6.57 -3.53 -28.99
CA GLY A 559 -7.61 -3.03 -28.09
C GLY A 559 -7.12 -3.02 -26.64
N LEU A 560 -7.69 -2.14 -25.80
CA LEU A 560 -7.42 -2.12 -24.36
C LEU A 560 -8.64 -2.60 -23.59
N VAL A 561 -8.45 -3.56 -22.69
CA VAL A 561 -9.45 -3.99 -21.70
C VAL A 561 -8.89 -3.79 -20.30
N VAL A 562 -9.67 -3.11 -19.45
CA VAL A 562 -9.36 -2.83 -18.05
C VAL A 562 -10.45 -3.44 -17.18
N LEU A 563 -10.11 -4.44 -16.37
CA LEU A 563 -10.99 -4.94 -15.33
C LEU A 563 -10.69 -4.21 -14.03
N HIS A 564 -11.72 -3.67 -13.40
CA HIS A 564 -11.61 -2.87 -12.19
C HIS A 564 -12.73 -3.20 -11.19
N THR A 565 -12.66 -2.60 -10.01
CA THR A 565 -13.49 -2.94 -8.85
C THR A 565 -14.28 -1.74 -8.34
N ASN A 566 -15.13 -1.96 -7.34
CA ASN A 566 -15.91 -0.92 -6.65
C ASN A 566 -15.02 0.21 -6.10
N THR A 567 -13.83 -0.11 -5.60
CA THR A 567 -12.98 0.85 -4.85
C THR A 567 -12.05 1.69 -5.71
N ASN A 568 -11.89 1.35 -7.00
CA ASN A 568 -11.00 2.07 -7.91
C ASN A 568 -11.64 2.49 -9.25
N ASP A 569 -12.93 2.25 -9.46
CA ASP A 569 -13.71 2.66 -10.65
C ASP A 569 -13.38 4.08 -11.15
N LYS A 570 -13.70 5.11 -10.36
CA LYS A 570 -13.45 6.50 -10.75
C LYS A 570 -11.95 6.79 -10.97
N TYR A 571 -11.06 6.06 -10.27
CA TYR A 571 -9.62 6.23 -10.42
C TYR A 571 -9.15 5.73 -11.78
N VAL A 572 -9.56 4.54 -12.21
CA VAL A 572 -9.13 3.96 -13.49
C VAL A 572 -9.67 4.74 -14.68
N HIS A 573 -10.94 5.16 -14.62
CA HIS A 573 -11.57 6.00 -15.65
C HIS A 573 -10.87 7.36 -15.78
N HIS A 574 -10.58 8.00 -14.65
CA HIS A 574 -9.87 9.28 -14.67
C HIS A 574 -8.43 9.13 -15.19
N ALA A 575 -7.70 8.12 -14.71
CA ALA A 575 -6.31 7.86 -15.10
C ALA A 575 -6.14 7.62 -16.61
N LEU A 576 -7.12 6.96 -17.23
CA LEU A 576 -7.08 6.59 -18.65
C LEU A 576 -8.02 7.43 -19.53
N SER A 577 -8.56 8.54 -19.01
CA SER A 577 -9.50 9.43 -19.72
C SER A 577 -8.99 9.95 -21.08
N THR A 578 -7.67 9.99 -21.27
CA THR A 578 -7.03 10.41 -22.52
C THR A 578 -6.91 9.30 -23.57
N ILE A 579 -7.27 8.05 -23.25
CA ILE A 579 -7.20 6.91 -24.16
C ILE A 579 -8.57 6.71 -24.81
N LYS A 580 -8.64 6.81 -26.14
CA LYS A 580 -9.90 6.57 -26.87
C LYS A 580 -10.17 5.07 -27.00
N ASN A 581 -11.43 4.68 -26.84
CA ASN A 581 -11.95 3.31 -26.96
C ASN A 581 -11.32 2.30 -25.98
N ALA A 582 -10.94 2.73 -24.78
CA ALA A 582 -10.63 1.81 -23.69
C ALA A 582 -11.92 1.10 -23.22
N ASN A 583 -11.90 -0.23 -23.15
CA ASN A 583 -13.02 -1.04 -22.66
C ASN A 583 -12.85 -1.29 -21.14
N PHE A 584 -13.73 -0.71 -20.34
CA PHE A 584 -13.74 -0.90 -18.89
C PHE A 584 -14.79 -1.94 -18.52
N GLN A 585 -14.37 -2.97 -17.78
CA GLN A 585 -15.25 -4.02 -17.28
C GLN A 585 -15.26 -3.99 -15.75
N HIS A 586 -16.42 -3.72 -15.19
CA HIS A 586 -16.60 -3.63 -13.76
C HIS A 586 -16.80 -5.01 -13.12
N LEU A 587 -16.06 -5.27 -12.04
CA LEU A 587 -16.22 -6.43 -11.18
C LEU A 587 -16.88 -5.97 -9.88
N ASP A 588 -18.03 -6.55 -9.55
CA ASP A 588 -18.78 -6.25 -8.33
C ASP A 588 -18.14 -6.91 -7.10
N VAL A 589 -16.96 -6.41 -6.76
CA VAL A 589 -16.14 -6.78 -5.61
C VAL A 589 -15.33 -5.56 -5.19
N ASP A 590 -14.99 -5.46 -3.90
CA ASP A 590 -14.14 -4.37 -3.38
C ASP A 590 -12.65 -4.71 -3.40
N PHE A 591 -12.31 -5.99 -3.49
CA PHE A 591 -10.94 -6.49 -3.34
C PHE A 591 -10.77 -7.79 -4.12
N PHE A 592 -9.64 -7.95 -4.80
CA PHE A 592 -9.34 -9.12 -5.61
C PHE A 592 -8.16 -9.91 -5.02
N SER A 593 -8.46 -11.03 -4.33
CA SER A 593 -7.39 -11.90 -3.83
C SER A 593 -6.71 -12.67 -4.96
N ILE A 594 -5.48 -13.15 -4.72
CA ILE A 594 -4.76 -14.02 -5.67
C ILE A 594 -5.59 -15.26 -6.00
N ASP A 595 -6.25 -15.88 -5.01
CA ASP A 595 -7.11 -17.05 -5.22
C ASP A 595 -8.36 -16.71 -6.04
N MET A 596 -8.92 -15.51 -5.87
CA MET A 596 -10.04 -15.03 -6.68
C MET A 596 -9.60 -14.82 -8.14
N LEU A 597 -8.43 -14.22 -8.36
CA LEU A 597 -7.83 -14.05 -9.69
C LEU A 597 -7.59 -15.38 -10.38
N ASN A 598 -6.95 -16.33 -9.69
CA ASN A 598 -6.70 -17.66 -10.22
C ASN A 598 -8.00 -18.36 -10.64
N ARG A 599 -9.02 -18.34 -9.78
CA ARG A 599 -10.34 -18.92 -10.11
C ARG A 599 -10.99 -18.23 -11.31
N TYR A 600 -10.93 -16.90 -11.36
CA TYR A 600 -11.53 -16.12 -12.42
C TYR A 600 -10.86 -16.43 -13.77
N MET A 601 -9.52 -16.41 -13.81
CA MET A 601 -8.74 -16.70 -15.01
C MET A 601 -8.78 -18.17 -15.44
N LYS A 602 -9.02 -19.11 -14.53
CA LYS A 602 -9.26 -20.53 -14.88
C LYS A 602 -10.67 -20.79 -15.40
N SER A 603 -11.58 -19.81 -15.35
CA SER A 603 -12.96 -20.00 -15.81
C SER A 603 -13.09 -19.88 -17.33
N LYS A 604 -13.91 -20.74 -17.94
CA LYS A 604 -14.24 -20.65 -19.38
C LYS A 604 -14.86 -19.30 -19.75
N ARG A 605 -15.75 -18.79 -18.88
CA ARG A 605 -16.48 -17.53 -19.06
C ARG A 605 -15.56 -16.33 -19.17
N PHE A 606 -14.46 -16.32 -18.41
CA PHE A 606 -13.47 -15.24 -18.49
C PHE A 606 -12.88 -15.11 -19.89
N TRP A 607 -12.56 -16.22 -20.56
CA TRP A 607 -11.96 -16.23 -21.91
C TRP A 607 -12.98 -16.06 -23.05
N SER A 608 -14.16 -15.52 -22.80
CA SER A 608 -15.19 -15.28 -23.82
C SER A 608 -15.00 -13.99 -24.62
N PHE A 609 -13.79 -13.41 -24.62
CA PHE A 609 -13.45 -12.25 -25.44
C PHE A 609 -13.53 -12.57 -26.94
N ASN A 610 -13.99 -11.59 -27.74
CA ASN A 610 -13.95 -11.64 -29.20
C ASN A 610 -12.57 -11.22 -29.73
N ALA A 611 -11.53 -11.93 -29.33
CA ALA A 611 -10.14 -11.69 -29.73
C ALA A 611 -9.42 -13.02 -29.95
N GLU A 612 -8.45 -13.03 -30.86
CA GLU A 612 -7.58 -14.18 -31.10
C GLU A 612 -6.49 -14.26 -30.03
N LYS A 613 -5.88 -13.11 -29.69
CA LYS A 613 -4.76 -13.01 -28.76
C LYS A 613 -5.04 -11.99 -27.67
N ILE A 614 -4.65 -12.35 -26.45
CA ILE A 614 -4.71 -11.46 -25.28
C ILE A 614 -3.33 -11.40 -24.64
N LEU A 615 -2.82 -10.18 -24.50
CA LEU A 615 -1.65 -9.87 -23.70
C LEU A 615 -2.11 -9.45 -22.31
N VAL A 616 -1.94 -10.33 -21.32
CA VAL A 616 -2.16 -10.03 -19.91
C VAL A 616 -0.91 -9.34 -19.36
N PHE A 617 -1.09 -8.21 -18.67
CA PHE A 617 0.00 -7.49 -18.01
C PHE A 617 -0.46 -6.86 -16.70
N GLN A 618 0.46 -6.74 -15.75
CA GLN A 618 0.23 -6.18 -14.41
C GLN A 618 0.95 -4.86 -14.22
N THR A 619 0.63 -4.10 -13.15
CA THR A 619 1.25 -2.79 -12.84
C THR A 619 2.74 -2.82 -12.51
N ASP A 620 3.32 -4.02 -12.45
CA ASP A 620 4.75 -4.26 -12.37
C ASP A 620 5.36 -4.73 -13.70
N SER A 621 4.70 -4.41 -14.82
CA SER A 621 5.22 -4.60 -16.17
C SER A 621 5.86 -3.32 -16.72
N LEU A 622 6.92 -3.46 -17.53
CA LEU A 622 7.54 -2.36 -18.27
C LEU A 622 8.03 -2.83 -19.63
N PHE A 623 7.47 -2.30 -20.70
CA PHE A 623 7.89 -2.56 -22.07
C PHE A 623 9.11 -1.72 -22.43
N ILE A 624 10.08 -2.36 -23.08
CA ILE A 624 11.33 -1.75 -23.55
C ILE A 624 11.25 -1.46 -25.05
N HIS A 625 10.59 -2.34 -25.83
CA HIS A 625 10.41 -2.17 -27.27
C HIS A 625 9.19 -2.94 -27.82
N GLY A 626 8.72 -2.62 -29.03
CA GLY A 626 7.45 -3.11 -29.61
C GLY A 626 7.47 -4.38 -30.47
N ASN A 627 8.50 -5.24 -30.37
CA ASN A 627 8.66 -6.42 -31.24
C ASN A 627 7.72 -7.61 -30.92
N ILE A 628 6.46 -7.35 -30.54
CA ILE A 628 5.53 -8.39 -30.08
C ILE A 628 5.13 -9.39 -31.19
N SER A 629 5.14 -8.98 -32.45
CA SER A 629 4.72 -9.81 -33.60
C SER A 629 5.47 -11.13 -33.70
N LYS A 630 6.73 -11.20 -33.21
CA LYS A 630 7.53 -12.43 -33.19
C LYS A 630 6.95 -13.54 -32.31
N PHE A 631 6.09 -13.17 -31.35
CA PHE A 631 5.57 -14.05 -30.32
C PHE A 631 4.11 -14.44 -30.54
N ILE A 632 3.40 -13.80 -31.48
CA ILE A 632 1.97 -14.06 -31.79
C ILE A 632 1.71 -15.53 -32.14
N LYS A 633 2.69 -16.23 -32.72
CA LYS A 633 2.57 -17.64 -33.10
C LYS A 633 2.40 -18.63 -31.94
N TYR A 634 2.66 -18.23 -30.70
CA TYR A 634 2.55 -19.10 -29.51
C TYR A 634 1.15 -19.01 -28.88
N ASP A 635 0.71 -20.12 -28.30
CA ASP A 635 -0.56 -20.20 -27.57
C ASP A 635 -0.47 -19.71 -26.14
N PHE A 636 0.73 -19.83 -25.56
CA PHE A 636 1.09 -19.21 -24.31
C PHE A 636 2.58 -18.84 -24.33
N ILE A 637 2.90 -17.60 -23.97
CA ILE A 637 4.26 -17.18 -23.66
C ILE A 637 4.25 -16.18 -22.52
N GLY A 638 5.05 -16.47 -21.49
CA GLY A 638 5.34 -15.58 -20.36
C GLY A 638 6.84 -15.59 -20.07
N ALA A 639 7.28 -14.90 -19.02
CA ALA A 639 8.68 -15.00 -18.60
C ALA A 639 9.04 -16.45 -18.21
N PRO A 640 10.29 -16.90 -18.42
CA PRO A 640 10.73 -18.22 -18.00
C PRO A 640 10.83 -18.30 -16.47
N TRP A 641 10.49 -19.45 -15.89
CA TRP A 641 10.72 -19.67 -14.47
C TRP A 641 12.21 -19.93 -14.19
N HIS A 642 12.66 -19.52 -12.99
CA HIS A 642 14.01 -19.79 -12.51
C HIS A 642 14.22 -21.31 -12.32
N LEU A 643 15.40 -21.86 -12.61
CA LEU A 643 15.74 -23.29 -12.37
C LEU A 643 15.52 -23.75 -10.93
N ARG A 644 15.69 -22.84 -9.98
CA ARG A 644 15.43 -23.03 -8.54
C ARG A 644 14.06 -22.54 -8.07
N ASN A 645 13.11 -22.32 -8.98
CA ASN A 645 11.76 -21.93 -8.61
C ASN A 645 11.11 -23.10 -7.85
N GLU A 646 10.72 -22.89 -6.59
CA GLU A 646 10.24 -23.97 -5.71
C GLU A 646 8.95 -24.66 -6.18
N ARG A 647 8.16 -24.00 -7.03
CA ARG A 647 6.94 -24.56 -7.62
C ARG A 647 7.26 -25.36 -8.88
N TRP A 648 7.97 -24.74 -9.82
CA TRP A 648 8.29 -25.37 -11.10
C TRP A 648 9.37 -26.47 -10.98
N SER A 649 10.35 -26.34 -10.08
CA SER A 649 11.41 -27.35 -9.93
C SER A 649 10.87 -28.73 -9.55
N LYS A 650 9.71 -28.79 -8.90
CA LYS A 650 8.99 -30.03 -8.57
C LYS A 650 8.13 -30.57 -9.72
N MET A 651 7.96 -29.79 -10.77
CA MET A 651 7.14 -30.09 -11.95
C MET A 651 7.98 -30.14 -13.23
N TYR A 652 9.30 -30.26 -13.11
CA TYR A 652 10.21 -30.25 -14.27
C TYR A 652 9.84 -31.33 -15.30
N ASP A 653 9.50 -32.53 -14.83
CA ASP A 653 9.13 -33.67 -15.70
C ASP A 653 7.78 -33.46 -16.40
N ILE A 654 6.90 -32.65 -15.80
CA ILE A 654 5.56 -32.35 -16.33
C ILE A 654 5.61 -31.11 -17.25
N ILE A 655 6.48 -30.15 -16.94
CA ILE A 655 6.60 -28.87 -17.64
C ILE A 655 8.06 -28.64 -18.07
N PRO A 656 8.62 -29.48 -18.96
CA PRO A 656 10.03 -29.41 -19.35
C PRO A 656 10.40 -28.10 -20.05
N THR A 657 9.44 -27.41 -20.67
CA THR A 657 9.72 -26.12 -21.32
C THR A 657 10.09 -25.03 -20.34
N GLY A 658 9.71 -25.10 -19.06
CA GLY A 658 10.07 -24.10 -18.05
C GLY A 658 9.66 -22.65 -18.37
N VAL A 659 8.57 -22.48 -19.13
CA VAL A 659 7.97 -21.20 -19.50
C VAL A 659 6.58 -21.13 -18.92
N GLY A 660 6.23 -20.01 -18.30
CA GLY A 660 4.83 -19.83 -17.94
C GLY A 660 4.47 -18.71 -17.00
N ASN A 661 5.33 -17.76 -16.63
CA ASN A 661 4.87 -16.72 -15.70
C ASN A 661 3.65 -15.96 -16.28
N GLY A 662 2.55 -15.93 -15.53
CA GLY A 662 1.28 -15.36 -15.98
C GLY A 662 1.18 -13.83 -15.94
N GLY A 663 1.97 -13.14 -15.11
CA GLY A 663 1.77 -11.71 -14.80
C GLY A 663 2.17 -10.73 -15.91
N LEU A 664 2.99 -11.18 -16.86
CA LEU A 664 3.11 -10.61 -18.18
C LEU A 664 3.17 -11.75 -19.20
N SER A 665 2.07 -11.98 -19.92
CA SER A 665 1.93 -13.14 -20.79
C SER A 665 1.02 -12.88 -21.99
N LEU A 666 1.37 -13.46 -23.14
CA LEU A 666 0.55 -13.48 -24.34
C LEU A 666 -0.11 -14.85 -24.49
N ARG A 667 -1.42 -14.87 -24.68
CA ARG A 667 -2.24 -16.09 -24.63
C ARG A 667 -3.23 -16.14 -25.81
N SER A 668 -3.43 -17.34 -26.37
CA SER A 668 -4.49 -17.64 -27.34
C SER A 668 -5.83 -17.78 -26.63
N THR A 669 -6.81 -16.96 -26.99
CA THR A 669 -8.13 -16.98 -26.33
C THR A 669 -8.84 -18.32 -26.52
N ALA A 670 -8.73 -18.94 -27.71
CA ALA A 670 -9.32 -20.24 -28.01
C ALA A 670 -8.73 -21.36 -27.14
N ALA A 671 -7.38 -21.42 -27.03
CA ALA A 671 -6.70 -22.42 -26.21
C ALA A 671 -7.05 -22.27 -24.71
N MET A 672 -7.06 -21.04 -24.20
CA MET A 672 -7.46 -20.78 -22.81
C MET A 672 -8.90 -21.23 -22.55
N ARG A 673 -9.83 -20.92 -23.46
CA ARG A 673 -11.25 -21.29 -23.33
C ARG A 673 -11.46 -22.80 -23.38
N GLU A 674 -10.74 -23.51 -24.23
CA GLU A 674 -10.80 -24.96 -24.35
C GLU A 674 -10.30 -25.64 -23.07
N ILE A 675 -9.09 -25.30 -22.61
CA ILE A 675 -8.47 -25.89 -21.42
C ILE A 675 -9.30 -25.56 -20.18
N ALA A 676 -9.72 -24.30 -20.00
CA ALA A 676 -10.58 -23.90 -18.90
C ALA A 676 -11.92 -24.66 -18.92
N GLY A 677 -12.53 -24.84 -20.10
CA GLY A 677 -13.79 -25.55 -20.25
C GLY A 677 -13.73 -27.03 -19.91
N ARG A 678 -12.59 -27.68 -20.16
CA ARG A 678 -12.41 -29.12 -19.90
C ARG A 678 -11.93 -29.43 -18.50
N TYR A 679 -11.02 -28.63 -17.95
CA TYR A 679 -10.22 -29.03 -16.79
C TYR A 679 -10.41 -28.19 -15.53
N SER A 680 -11.04 -27.00 -15.61
CA SER A 680 -11.13 -26.08 -14.47
C SER A 680 -11.83 -26.66 -13.24
N GLN A 681 -12.83 -27.53 -13.44
CA GLN A 681 -13.56 -28.19 -12.35
C GLN A 681 -12.70 -29.17 -11.53
N TYR A 682 -11.60 -29.66 -12.10
CA TYR A 682 -10.67 -30.58 -11.45
C TYR A 682 -9.45 -29.87 -10.86
N SER A 683 -9.32 -28.56 -11.12
CA SER A 683 -8.18 -27.76 -10.67
C SER A 683 -8.33 -27.37 -9.19
N PRO A 684 -7.33 -27.65 -8.34
CA PRO A 684 -7.35 -27.20 -6.95
C PRO A 684 -7.50 -25.69 -6.82
N LEU A 685 -8.15 -25.24 -5.74
CA LEU A 685 -8.31 -23.81 -5.45
C LEU A 685 -6.97 -23.08 -5.32
N SER A 686 -5.95 -23.77 -4.81
CA SER A 686 -4.59 -23.25 -4.60
C SER A 686 -3.70 -23.29 -5.85
N GLU A 687 -4.15 -23.89 -6.95
CA GLU A 687 -3.36 -23.98 -8.18
C GLU A 687 -3.39 -22.64 -8.92
N ASN A 688 -2.20 -22.11 -9.26
CA ASN A 688 -2.09 -20.89 -10.06
C ASN A 688 -2.58 -21.14 -11.49
N GLU A 689 -3.21 -20.14 -12.06
CA GLU A 689 -3.77 -20.21 -13.40
C GLU A 689 -2.70 -20.49 -14.47
N ASP A 690 -1.51 -19.93 -14.30
CA ASP A 690 -0.43 -20.03 -15.26
C ASP A 690 0.16 -21.45 -15.34
N MET A 691 0.40 -22.06 -14.18
CA MET A 691 0.76 -23.48 -14.04
C MET A 691 -0.33 -24.39 -14.61
N PHE A 692 -1.60 -24.11 -14.31
CA PHE A 692 -2.75 -24.88 -14.82
C PHE A 692 -2.77 -24.92 -16.35
N PHE A 693 -2.70 -23.75 -17.01
CA PHE A 693 -2.75 -23.68 -18.47
C PHE A 693 -1.55 -24.35 -19.12
N VAL A 694 -0.33 -24.05 -18.64
CA VAL A 694 0.89 -24.60 -19.25
C VAL A 694 0.98 -26.11 -19.06
N THR A 695 0.58 -26.64 -17.91
CA THR A 695 0.55 -28.10 -17.66
C THR A 695 -0.32 -28.83 -18.68
N HIS A 696 -1.54 -28.35 -18.91
CA HIS A 696 -2.43 -28.96 -19.89
C HIS A 696 -1.98 -28.75 -21.34
N MET A 697 -1.26 -27.68 -21.63
CA MET A 697 -0.68 -27.46 -22.96
C MET A 697 0.49 -28.39 -23.26
N GLN A 698 1.35 -28.70 -22.29
CA GLN A 698 2.47 -29.64 -22.47
C GLN A 698 2.00 -31.04 -22.85
N ASN A 699 0.87 -31.46 -22.26
CA ASN A 699 0.31 -32.79 -22.47
C ASN A 699 -0.41 -32.95 -23.82
N ALA A 700 -0.49 -31.90 -24.64
CA ALA A 700 -1.15 -31.93 -25.94
C ALA A 700 -0.26 -31.33 -27.04
N SER A 701 0.01 -32.12 -28.08
CA SER A 701 0.87 -31.73 -29.20
C SER A 701 0.30 -30.60 -30.08
N SER A 702 -0.98 -30.25 -29.92
CA SER A 702 -1.67 -29.23 -30.69
C SER A 702 -1.31 -27.78 -30.29
N TYR A 703 -0.74 -27.56 -29.10
CA TYR A 703 -0.44 -26.22 -28.60
C TYR A 703 1.03 -25.83 -28.83
N LYS A 704 1.26 -24.56 -29.17
CA LYS A 704 2.59 -24.02 -29.43
C LYS A 704 3.12 -23.29 -28.20
N LEU A 705 4.10 -23.92 -27.54
CA LEU A 705 4.87 -23.32 -26.46
C LEU A 705 6.29 -22.94 -26.93
N PRO A 706 6.87 -21.84 -26.43
CA PRO A 706 8.21 -21.40 -26.78
C PRO A 706 9.30 -22.13 -25.97
N SER A 707 10.55 -22.03 -26.43
CA SER A 707 11.72 -22.36 -25.60
C SER A 707 11.92 -21.33 -24.47
N ARG A 708 12.63 -21.70 -23.38
CA ARG A 708 13.02 -20.76 -22.29
C ARG A 708 13.77 -19.53 -22.81
N ARG A 709 14.62 -19.70 -23.82
CA ARG A 709 15.37 -18.58 -24.43
C ARG A 709 14.44 -17.62 -25.16
N THR A 710 13.45 -18.13 -25.88
CA THR A 710 12.44 -17.29 -26.54
C THR A 710 11.53 -16.60 -25.53
N ALA A 711 11.13 -17.30 -24.47
CA ALA A 711 10.39 -16.71 -23.35
C ALA A 711 11.17 -15.57 -22.67
N TYR A 712 12.47 -15.73 -22.46
CA TYR A 712 13.34 -14.68 -21.95
C TYR A 712 13.38 -13.45 -22.85
N GLN A 713 13.36 -13.64 -24.17
CA GLN A 713 13.29 -12.53 -25.14
C GLN A 713 11.93 -11.83 -25.13
N PHE A 714 10.86 -12.52 -24.75
CA PHE A 714 9.55 -11.93 -24.57
C PHE A 714 9.48 -11.11 -23.28
N ALA A 715 9.77 -11.73 -22.14
CA ALA A 715 9.74 -11.05 -20.86
C ALA A 715 10.81 -11.58 -19.91
N ARG A 716 11.34 -10.68 -19.09
CA ARG A 716 12.25 -11.02 -17.99
C ARG A 716 11.59 -10.69 -16.66
N GLU A 717 11.58 -11.65 -15.75
CA GLU A 717 11.13 -11.43 -14.37
C GLU A 717 12.25 -11.66 -13.38
N VAL A 718 12.77 -12.87 -13.35
CA VAL A 718 13.85 -13.29 -12.47
C VAL A 718 15.18 -13.33 -13.22
N PRO A 719 16.33 -13.21 -12.52
CA PRO A 719 17.63 -13.57 -13.09
C PRO A 719 17.62 -15.00 -13.65
N CYS A 720 18.23 -15.26 -14.81
CA CYS A 720 18.30 -16.61 -15.37
C CYS A 720 19.76 -16.88 -15.72
N ALA A 721 20.57 -17.30 -14.75
CA ALA A 721 22.02 -17.37 -14.89
C ALA A 721 22.50 -18.22 -16.09
N ASP A 722 21.74 -19.28 -16.42
CA ASP A 722 21.94 -20.17 -17.57
C ASP A 722 21.75 -19.46 -18.91
N ILE A 723 20.84 -18.47 -18.97
CA ILE A 723 20.54 -17.68 -20.17
C ILE A 723 21.38 -16.39 -20.20
N ASP A 724 21.51 -15.71 -19.06
CA ASP A 724 22.25 -14.45 -18.87
C ASP A 724 23.72 -14.62 -19.31
N ARG A 725 24.39 -15.73 -18.95
CA ARG A 725 25.80 -15.97 -19.32
C ARG A 725 25.98 -16.05 -20.84
N LYS A 726 25.13 -16.85 -21.50
CA LYS A 726 25.17 -17.02 -22.96
C LYS A 726 24.92 -15.70 -23.70
N ILE A 727 24.00 -14.87 -23.19
CA ILE A 727 23.72 -13.54 -23.78
C ILE A 727 24.89 -12.60 -23.56
N ASP A 728 25.51 -12.59 -22.37
CA ASP A 728 26.66 -11.74 -22.07
C ASP A 728 27.86 -12.08 -22.99
N ASP A 729 28.10 -13.36 -23.26
CA ASP A 729 29.17 -13.81 -24.16
C ASP A 729 28.86 -13.41 -25.62
N GLU A 730 27.63 -13.61 -26.10
CA GLU A 730 27.19 -13.16 -27.42
C GLU A 730 27.18 -11.63 -27.60
N MET A 731 27.10 -10.86 -26.51
CA MET A 731 27.20 -9.39 -26.53
C MET A 731 28.64 -8.89 -26.64
N LYS A 732 29.63 -9.69 -26.23
CA LYS A 732 31.06 -9.38 -26.41
C LYS A 732 31.50 -9.55 -27.87
N GLU A 733 30.78 -10.37 -28.65
CA GLU A 733 31.09 -10.72 -30.04
C GLU A 733 30.47 -9.77 -31.11
N GLY A 734 30.08 -8.54 -30.75
CA GLY A 734 29.84 -7.47 -31.73
C GLY A 734 28.43 -7.35 -32.35
N LEU A 735 27.41 -8.05 -31.85
CA LEU A 735 26.02 -7.90 -32.32
C LEU A 735 25.24 -6.81 -31.54
N SER A 736 24.45 -6.00 -32.26
CA SER A 736 23.72 -4.86 -31.67
C SER A 736 22.82 -5.26 -30.49
N ALA A 737 23.13 -4.74 -29.30
CA ALA A 737 22.46 -5.04 -28.04
C ALA A 737 20.95 -4.73 -28.01
N LYS A 738 20.44 -3.94 -28.96
CA LYS A 738 19.04 -3.50 -29.06
C LYS A 738 18.06 -4.58 -29.53
N ARG A 739 18.52 -5.67 -30.19
CA ARG A 739 17.64 -6.71 -30.77
C ARG A 739 17.65 -8.07 -30.04
N LYS A 740 18.54 -8.24 -29.04
CA LYS A 740 18.70 -9.50 -28.29
C LYS A 740 18.20 -9.47 -26.83
N GLY A 741 17.88 -8.29 -26.29
CA GLY A 741 17.32 -8.14 -24.94
C GLY A 741 15.84 -8.52 -24.82
N PRO A 742 15.29 -8.60 -23.59
CA PRO A 742 13.86 -8.83 -23.39
C PRO A 742 13.02 -7.69 -23.95
N MET A 743 11.87 -8.00 -24.53
CA MET A 743 10.88 -7.02 -24.99
C MET A 743 10.28 -6.23 -23.83
N ALA A 744 10.09 -6.90 -22.69
CA ALA A 744 9.52 -6.29 -21.51
C ALA A 744 10.09 -6.90 -20.22
N LEU A 745 9.90 -6.17 -19.12
CA LEU A 745 10.19 -6.56 -17.76
C LEU A 745 8.87 -6.82 -17.03
N HIS A 746 8.86 -7.79 -16.13
CA HIS A 746 7.74 -8.08 -15.22
C HIS A 746 8.29 -8.30 -13.82
N ALA A 747 7.87 -7.52 -12.83
CA ALA A 747 8.32 -7.65 -11.43
C ALA A 747 9.85 -7.62 -11.22
N THR A 748 10.63 -7.23 -12.24
CA THR A 748 12.08 -7.50 -12.31
C THR A 748 12.87 -6.82 -11.22
N TRP A 749 12.46 -5.62 -10.82
CA TRP A 749 13.10 -4.85 -9.74
C TRP A 749 12.97 -5.51 -8.36
N TYR A 750 12.06 -6.47 -8.17
CA TYR A 750 11.98 -7.26 -6.94
C TYR A 750 13.09 -8.32 -6.86
N TYR A 751 13.57 -8.82 -8.00
CA TYR A 751 14.50 -9.95 -8.06
C TYR A 751 15.92 -9.56 -8.48
N MET A 752 16.08 -8.47 -9.24
CA MET A 752 17.39 -7.97 -9.70
C MET A 752 18.02 -6.96 -8.74
N SER A 753 17.97 -7.25 -7.43
CA SER A 753 18.41 -6.34 -6.37
C SER A 753 19.89 -6.46 -5.99
N SER A 754 20.55 -7.57 -6.34
CA SER A 754 21.99 -7.77 -6.09
C SER A 754 22.84 -6.73 -6.83
N LYS A 755 24.05 -6.45 -6.33
CA LYS A 755 24.99 -5.49 -6.95
C LYS A 755 25.24 -5.81 -8.43
N TYR A 756 25.40 -7.09 -8.77
CA TYR A 756 25.62 -7.55 -10.15
C TYR A 756 24.39 -7.26 -11.04
N TYR A 757 23.21 -7.76 -10.68
CA TYR A 757 22.00 -7.61 -11.49
C TYR A 757 21.46 -6.18 -11.54
N ARG A 758 21.78 -5.34 -10.56
CA ARG A 758 21.34 -3.95 -10.52
C ARG A 758 21.84 -3.13 -11.71
N SER A 759 23.09 -3.34 -12.13
CA SER A 759 23.64 -2.65 -13.32
C SER A 759 22.86 -3.00 -14.59
N LYS A 760 22.49 -4.28 -14.76
CA LYS A 760 21.65 -4.77 -15.86
C LYS A 760 20.23 -4.19 -15.81
N LEU A 761 19.62 -4.17 -14.62
CA LEU A 761 18.31 -3.54 -14.42
C LEU A 761 18.35 -2.07 -14.84
N LEU A 762 19.35 -1.30 -14.37
CA LEU A 762 19.51 0.10 -14.75
C LEU A 762 19.64 0.28 -16.27
N ARG A 763 20.42 -0.57 -16.94
CA ARG A 763 20.56 -0.55 -18.40
C ARG A 763 19.22 -0.81 -19.10
N TYR A 764 18.40 -1.75 -18.62
CA TYR A 764 17.06 -1.99 -19.20
C TYR A 764 16.13 -0.80 -18.97
N LEU A 765 16.17 -0.21 -17.78
CA LEU A 765 15.41 1.00 -17.44
C LEU A 765 15.85 2.21 -18.29
N GLU A 766 17.12 2.32 -18.67
CA GLU A 766 17.60 3.35 -19.59
C GLU A 766 17.18 3.06 -21.04
N LEU A 767 17.23 1.80 -21.47
CA LEU A 767 16.82 1.39 -22.81
C LEU A 767 15.34 1.67 -23.07
N SER A 768 14.46 1.52 -22.06
CA SER A 768 13.05 1.91 -22.19
C SER A 768 12.87 3.43 -22.39
N LEU A 769 13.90 4.25 -22.14
CA LEU A 769 13.87 5.70 -22.38
C LEU A 769 14.39 6.08 -23.76
N CYS A 770 15.35 5.31 -24.26
CA CYS A 770 16.06 5.57 -25.52
C CYS A 770 15.38 4.96 -26.75
N SER A 771 14.53 3.94 -26.59
CA SER A 771 13.70 3.39 -27.67
C SER A 771 12.57 4.34 -28.13
N SER A 772 12.37 5.47 -27.43
CA SER A 772 11.39 6.53 -27.75
C SER A 772 11.72 7.39 -28.99
N ARG A 773 12.80 7.08 -29.70
CA ARG A 773 13.17 7.69 -30.99
C ARG A 773 13.55 6.60 -31.98
N HIS A 774 12.55 5.99 -32.59
CA HIS A 774 12.58 5.58 -34.00
C HIS A 774 11.17 5.30 -34.48
#